data_AF-A0A7Y0ZIN7-F1
#
_entry.id   AF-A0A7Y0ZIN7-F1
#
_cell.length_a   1.000
_cell.length_b   1.000
_cell.length_c   1.000
_cell.angle_alpha   90.00
_cell.angle_beta   90.00
_cell.angle_gamma   90.00
#
_symmetry.space_group_name_H-M   'P 1'
#
loop_
_entity.id
_entity.type
_entity.pdbx_description
1 polymer ?
#
loop_
_entity_poly.entity_id
_entity_poly.type
_entity_poly.pdbx_seq_one_letter_code
_entity_poly.pdbx_strand_id
1 'polypeptide(L)'
;MSTQLNVYRQNYVFGFPGQGSDPCGALAELYQCVPEAREQIDATLAIIELQAAQYEPDPHPGLVTQVLLTHDHALPLPSGVAQLALYGAAVVLNQLLQAAGVVPALIVAQSFGEIAARVCGGVLDIAQGARAVCALNAAYRDEEGRGSMLLINLSAPATQALLDRFPERNLVLGSVNAPAQCIISGETADLEHLRAHHDGNAPPLRPIPIAYASHYPPHLEVARKLYENLQPLIPQPFHTPIYSTVLGRRYEPEDDLHHMFTRGVTQPTNLPHTLAQLPTDEHTVFIDLGVNNGLSTCIHKSLPDAQVYAPLAQPIEILRLLLTKTPLEHEAIMALRGLANGPVDAQVHAHMAKIFRDPELRPRANQSFHDGHRHTYQRLQHLMRQLPEGIHGFAQPQLLMAVASHAAINDPSLFMGCVIQQGLCIGTLLAFEQDHPHAAQWRHQLETGARLGVYALTEIGRSNSHMGACVEAVFDPQTRTFVLNTPNKAALKFANVGINNLDKMGVVFAQVTVQGQACGVFAFVLPLSDAKGPRPGVCMSSPAEIRAVPLDYGLASFDRVRLPFDAWLCDGASIDAANHFHDPLGSTDRRLIRSLFAPKNVWAMVGIGLSSVMLACATLALTHANRRTTQARIGNGTGLLAFRTQRRALFGCLATAYVMKCFANDSARLWIEGTASQASLQTTGSGDVTWTPWAAISQTLALTKALCAPAAEALATECRLRCGVAGALNLNRFADYEGMAKIYQDAGGNNRMILLDAAKVLIGQPLDEPTRPDPKGALDDAAYWQAMAHTLEYRLLKQVAEHVAQHSGEGEDDMQVWNSQLMIVARAGEAYAQRLAIQSAVQASHSLPQGLARELGSALCGMYVLEYLNKHAAWFISEGLMDIARYRALEERLDALSDFLTAHVELLIEAFGHGEATRAAIADTAPYPDALANKLQWAVG
;
A
#
# COMPACT_ATOMS: atom_id res chain seq x y z
N MET A 1 -30.72 -25.13 4.75
CA MET A 1 -30.60 -23.79 5.35
C MET A 1 -29.22 -23.28 4.95
N SER A 2 -29.15 -22.11 4.31
CA SER A 2 -27.89 -21.53 3.79
C SER A 2 -27.21 -20.73 4.90
N THR A 3 -25.92 -20.99 5.17
CA THR A 3 -25.17 -20.25 6.19
C THR A 3 -24.64 -18.92 5.62
N GLN A 4 -24.64 -17.85 6.42
CA GLN A 4 -23.98 -16.59 6.03
C GLN A 4 -22.45 -16.77 6.02
N LEU A 5 -21.80 -16.32 4.95
CA LEU A 5 -20.34 -16.35 4.84
C LEU A 5 -19.69 -15.25 5.70
N ASN A 6 -18.64 -15.61 6.42
CA ASN A 6 -17.80 -14.69 7.19
C ASN A 6 -16.34 -14.83 6.75
N VAL A 7 -15.89 -13.84 5.95
CA VAL A 7 -14.59 -13.80 5.26
C VAL A 7 -13.38 -13.96 6.21
N TYR A 8 -13.54 -13.71 7.50
CA TYR A 8 -12.43 -13.59 8.46
C TYR A 8 -12.29 -14.76 9.44
N ARG A 9 -13.21 -15.74 9.46
CA ARG A 9 -13.25 -16.79 10.49
C ARG A 9 -13.49 -18.21 10.00
N GLN A 10 -13.62 -18.42 8.69
CA GLN A 10 -14.08 -19.71 8.15
C GLN A 10 -12.98 -20.40 7.33
N ASN A 11 -12.90 -21.72 7.47
CA ASN A 11 -12.08 -22.57 6.62
C ASN A 11 -12.92 -22.97 5.40
N TYR A 12 -12.64 -22.39 4.24
CA TYR A 12 -13.43 -22.65 3.03
C TYR A 12 -12.97 -23.91 2.31
N VAL A 13 -13.93 -24.77 1.95
CA VAL A 13 -13.72 -25.93 1.08
C VAL A 13 -14.48 -25.68 -0.22
N PHE A 14 -13.78 -25.51 -1.33
CA PHE A 14 -14.45 -25.31 -2.63
C PHE A 14 -14.79 -26.67 -3.24
N GLY A 15 -16.08 -26.90 -3.49
CA GLY A 15 -16.62 -28.08 -4.13
C GLY A 15 -16.92 -27.83 -5.60
N PHE A 16 -16.30 -28.57 -6.50
CA PHE A 16 -16.58 -28.51 -7.94
C PHE A 16 -17.43 -29.72 -8.35
N PRO A 17 -18.71 -29.52 -8.74
CA PRO A 17 -19.61 -30.63 -9.08
C PRO A 17 -19.27 -31.27 -10.43
N GLY A 18 -19.86 -32.45 -10.64
CA GLY A 18 -19.84 -33.11 -11.95
C GLY A 18 -20.76 -32.44 -12.98
N GLN A 19 -20.91 -33.09 -14.13
CA GLN A 19 -21.78 -32.64 -15.22
C GLN A 19 -23.23 -33.13 -15.07
N GLY A 20 -24.15 -32.51 -15.82
CA GLY A 20 -25.58 -32.86 -15.82
C GLY A 20 -26.51 -31.80 -15.23
N SER A 21 -25.98 -30.62 -14.90
CA SER A 21 -26.78 -29.42 -14.59
C SER A 21 -27.04 -28.63 -15.87
N ASP A 22 -28.22 -28.00 -15.98
CA ASP A 22 -28.51 -27.04 -17.05
C ASP A 22 -27.71 -25.75 -16.82
N PRO A 23 -26.77 -25.36 -17.71
CA PRO A 23 -26.00 -24.14 -17.56
C PRO A 23 -26.75 -22.88 -18.02
N CYS A 24 -27.93 -23.00 -18.63
CA CYS A 24 -28.65 -21.87 -19.21
C CYS A 24 -28.94 -20.78 -18.16
N GLY A 25 -28.50 -19.56 -18.43
CA GLY A 25 -28.69 -18.39 -17.59
C GLY A 25 -27.91 -18.39 -16.28
N ALA A 26 -26.98 -19.32 -16.07
CA ALA A 26 -26.30 -19.48 -14.79
C ALA A 26 -25.52 -18.24 -14.30
N LEU A 27 -25.10 -17.36 -15.21
CA LEU A 27 -24.43 -16.10 -14.90
C LEU A 27 -25.26 -14.87 -15.30
N ALA A 28 -26.47 -15.04 -15.83
CA ALA A 28 -27.28 -13.96 -16.40
C ALA A 28 -27.63 -12.89 -15.37
N GLU A 29 -28.16 -13.28 -14.21
CA GLU A 29 -28.49 -12.34 -13.12
C GLU A 29 -27.24 -11.65 -12.59
N LEU A 30 -26.13 -12.37 -12.48
CA LEU A 30 -24.86 -11.82 -11.99
C LEU A 30 -24.29 -10.77 -12.95
N TYR A 31 -24.31 -11.05 -14.25
CA TYR A 31 -23.89 -10.12 -15.29
C TYR A 31 -24.79 -8.89 -15.36
N GLN A 32 -26.10 -9.05 -15.16
CA GLN A 32 -27.06 -7.94 -15.19
C GLN A 32 -26.97 -7.04 -13.95
N CYS A 33 -26.90 -7.63 -12.75
CA CYS A 33 -27.07 -6.94 -11.47
C CYS A 33 -25.77 -6.56 -10.75
N VAL A 34 -24.61 -7.09 -11.17
CA VAL A 34 -23.30 -6.85 -10.52
C VAL A 34 -22.30 -6.28 -11.54
N PRO A 35 -22.26 -4.96 -11.75
CA PRO A 35 -21.39 -4.32 -12.75
C PRO A 35 -19.91 -4.66 -12.58
N GLU A 36 -19.44 -4.78 -11.34
CA GLU A 36 -18.05 -5.09 -10.97
C GLU A 36 -17.60 -6.47 -11.45
N ALA A 37 -18.53 -7.39 -11.70
CA ALA A 37 -18.23 -8.74 -12.14
C ALA A 37 -18.10 -8.87 -13.67
N ARG A 38 -18.59 -7.89 -14.45
CA ARG A 38 -18.70 -8.00 -15.91
C ARG A 38 -17.35 -8.15 -16.60
N GLU A 39 -16.37 -7.34 -16.23
CA GLU A 39 -15.03 -7.41 -16.82
C GLU A 39 -14.40 -8.79 -16.63
N GLN A 40 -14.56 -9.37 -15.43
CA GLN A 40 -14.04 -10.69 -15.10
C GLN A 40 -14.77 -11.81 -15.87
N ILE A 41 -16.09 -11.71 -16.00
CA ILE A 41 -16.92 -12.61 -16.81
C ILE A 41 -16.47 -12.55 -18.27
N ASP A 42 -16.44 -11.35 -18.85
CA ASP A 42 -16.14 -11.14 -20.27
C ASP A 42 -14.74 -11.65 -20.61
N ALA A 43 -13.74 -11.33 -19.78
CA ALA A 43 -12.37 -11.79 -19.98
C ALA A 43 -12.26 -13.32 -19.93
N THR A 44 -12.93 -13.97 -18.98
CA THR A 44 -12.87 -15.43 -18.82
C THR A 44 -13.59 -16.15 -19.94
N LEU A 45 -14.81 -15.70 -20.28
CA LEU A 45 -15.59 -16.28 -21.37
C LEU A 45 -14.90 -16.06 -22.72
N ALA A 46 -14.26 -14.91 -22.95
CA ALA A 46 -13.48 -14.67 -24.16
C ALA A 46 -12.33 -15.67 -24.33
N ILE A 47 -11.62 -16.01 -23.24
CA ILE A 47 -10.57 -17.04 -23.27
C ILE A 47 -11.18 -18.41 -23.62
N ILE A 48 -12.30 -18.77 -23.00
CA ILE A 48 -12.98 -20.06 -23.22
C ILE A 48 -13.48 -20.18 -24.66
N GLU A 49 -14.15 -19.15 -25.18
CA GLU A 49 -14.64 -19.10 -26.56
C GLU A 49 -13.49 -19.20 -27.56
N LEU A 50 -12.36 -18.54 -27.29
CA LEU A 50 -11.16 -18.64 -28.14
C LEU A 50 -10.62 -20.07 -28.19
N GLN A 51 -10.57 -20.77 -27.04
CA GLN A 51 -10.11 -22.16 -27.03
C GLN A 51 -11.14 -23.10 -27.67
N ALA A 52 -12.43 -22.91 -27.42
CA ALA A 52 -13.49 -23.68 -28.06
C ALA A 52 -13.41 -23.54 -29.59
N ALA A 53 -13.25 -22.32 -30.11
CA ALA A 53 -13.11 -22.05 -31.54
C ALA A 53 -11.90 -22.75 -32.18
N GLN A 54 -10.83 -22.97 -31.42
CA GLN A 54 -9.60 -23.60 -31.91
C GLN A 54 -9.62 -25.13 -31.82
N TYR A 55 -10.25 -25.70 -30.78
CA TYR A 55 -10.09 -27.10 -30.42
C TYR A 55 -11.38 -27.93 -30.48
N GLU A 56 -12.57 -27.32 -30.50
CA GLU A 56 -13.80 -28.05 -30.80
C GLU A 56 -13.91 -28.30 -32.32
N PRO A 57 -14.15 -29.55 -32.77
CA PRO A 57 -14.31 -29.83 -34.18
C PRO A 57 -15.57 -29.21 -34.84
N ASP A 58 -16.57 -28.78 -34.07
CA ASP A 58 -17.72 -28.00 -34.56
C ASP A 58 -17.98 -26.81 -33.63
N PRO A 59 -17.19 -25.72 -33.74
CA PRO A 59 -17.29 -24.61 -32.82
C PRO A 59 -18.50 -23.72 -33.13
N HIS A 60 -19.16 -23.24 -32.08
CA HIS A 60 -20.26 -22.27 -32.17
C HIS A 60 -19.85 -20.96 -31.49
N PRO A 61 -19.18 -20.03 -32.19
CA PRO A 61 -18.65 -18.82 -31.58
C PRO A 61 -19.71 -18.00 -30.85
N GLY A 62 -19.46 -17.71 -29.57
CA GLY A 62 -20.34 -16.90 -28.72
C GLY A 62 -21.50 -17.66 -28.11
N LEU A 63 -21.70 -18.95 -28.43
CA LEU A 63 -22.83 -19.73 -27.91
C LEU A 63 -22.65 -20.06 -26.43
N VAL A 64 -21.43 -20.34 -25.96
CA VAL A 64 -21.17 -20.58 -24.53
C VAL A 64 -21.53 -19.34 -23.71
N THR A 65 -21.15 -18.17 -24.23
CA THR A 65 -21.48 -16.87 -23.64
C THR A 65 -22.99 -16.62 -23.64
N GLN A 66 -23.68 -16.86 -24.76
CA GLN A 66 -25.14 -16.70 -24.85
C GLN A 66 -25.88 -17.63 -23.88
N VAL A 67 -25.48 -18.89 -23.80
CA VAL A 67 -26.06 -19.88 -22.88
C VAL A 67 -25.92 -19.42 -21.43
N LEU A 68 -24.75 -18.92 -21.02
CA LEU A 68 -24.54 -18.50 -19.63
C LEU A 68 -25.22 -17.18 -19.27
N LEU A 69 -25.34 -16.26 -20.21
CA LEU A 69 -25.78 -14.88 -19.96
C LEU A 69 -27.26 -14.62 -20.31
N THR A 70 -27.98 -15.61 -20.83
CA THR A 70 -29.41 -15.49 -21.16
C THR A 70 -30.23 -16.64 -20.58
N HIS A 71 -31.47 -16.35 -20.14
CA HIS A 71 -32.42 -17.37 -19.67
C HIS A 71 -33.20 -18.04 -20.81
N ASP A 72 -32.63 -18.06 -22.01
CA ASP A 72 -33.28 -18.68 -23.17
C ASP A 72 -32.99 -20.19 -23.20
N HIS A 73 -33.79 -20.96 -22.47
CA HIS A 73 -33.71 -22.42 -22.44
C HIS A 73 -34.07 -23.09 -23.79
N ALA A 74 -34.48 -22.32 -24.81
CA ALA A 74 -34.67 -22.82 -26.16
C ALA A 74 -33.38 -22.80 -26.99
N LEU A 75 -32.29 -22.20 -26.48
CA LEU A 75 -30.99 -22.23 -27.14
C LEU A 75 -30.51 -23.67 -27.35
N PRO A 76 -29.92 -23.99 -28.52
CA PRO A 76 -29.37 -25.31 -28.75
C PRO A 76 -28.16 -25.54 -27.83
N LEU A 77 -28.08 -26.73 -27.24
CA LEU A 77 -26.91 -27.21 -26.50
C LEU A 77 -26.25 -28.34 -27.31
N PRO A 78 -25.54 -28.03 -28.41
CA PRO A 78 -24.79 -29.02 -29.15
C PRO A 78 -23.66 -29.61 -28.30
N SER A 79 -23.10 -30.73 -28.75
CA SER A 79 -22.01 -31.44 -28.08
C SER A 79 -20.93 -30.48 -27.56
N GLY A 80 -20.58 -30.61 -26.28
CA GLY A 80 -19.50 -29.86 -25.64
C GLY A 80 -19.85 -28.47 -25.10
N VAL A 81 -20.91 -27.81 -25.61
CA VAL A 81 -21.29 -26.46 -25.16
C VAL A 81 -21.69 -26.45 -23.69
N ALA A 82 -22.45 -27.45 -23.23
CA ALA A 82 -22.86 -27.53 -21.84
C ALA A 82 -21.66 -27.71 -20.90
N GLN A 83 -20.69 -28.54 -21.28
CA GLN A 83 -19.45 -28.75 -20.53
C GLN A 83 -18.62 -27.46 -20.44
N LEU A 84 -18.41 -26.77 -21.56
CA LEU A 84 -17.68 -25.50 -21.59
C LEU A 84 -18.38 -24.42 -20.76
N ALA A 85 -19.70 -24.35 -20.81
CA ALA A 85 -20.49 -23.42 -20.02
C ALA A 85 -20.39 -23.70 -18.51
N LEU A 86 -20.54 -24.96 -18.08
CA LEU A 86 -20.39 -25.35 -16.67
C LEU A 86 -18.97 -25.07 -16.14
N TYR A 87 -17.95 -25.36 -16.95
CA TYR A 87 -16.56 -25.01 -16.63
C TYR A 87 -16.39 -23.49 -16.48
N GLY A 88 -16.91 -22.71 -17.43
CA GLY A 88 -16.84 -21.25 -17.41
C GLY A 88 -17.51 -20.64 -16.18
N ALA A 89 -18.72 -21.10 -15.84
CA ALA A 89 -19.44 -20.65 -14.65
C ALA A 89 -18.63 -20.90 -13.36
N ALA A 90 -18.06 -22.10 -13.21
CA ALA A 90 -17.27 -22.45 -12.02
C ALA A 90 -15.99 -21.61 -11.90
N VAL A 91 -15.28 -21.39 -13.01
CA VAL A 91 -14.04 -20.57 -13.03
C VAL A 91 -14.34 -19.10 -12.75
N VAL A 92 -15.37 -18.54 -13.37
CA VAL A 92 -15.84 -17.17 -13.11
C VAL A 92 -16.19 -17.00 -11.63
N LEU A 93 -17.02 -17.90 -11.10
CA LEU A 93 -17.44 -17.81 -9.70
C LEU A 93 -16.25 -17.90 -8.74
N ASN A 94 -15.29 -18.81 -8.99
CA ASN A 94 -14.08 -18.89 -8.20
C ASN A 94 -13.30 -17.56 -8.20
N GLN A 95 -13.12 -16.93 -9.37
CA GLN A 95 -12.41 -15.66 -9.46
C GLN A 95 -13.13 -14.53 -8.70
N LEU A 96 -14.46 -14.47 -8.81
CA LEU A 96 -15.26 -13.46 -8.10
C LEU A 96 -15.20 -13.65 -6.59
N LEU A 97 -15.28 -14.88 -6.10
CA LEU A 97 -15.14 -15.20 -4.67
C LEU A 97 -13.75 -14.86 -4.14
N GLN A 98 -12.70 -15.20 -4.89
CA GLN A 98 -11.32 -14.86 -4.49
C GLN A 98 -11.09 -13.34 -4.47
N ALA A 99 -11.65 -12.60 -5.44
CA ALA A 99 -11.62 -11.14 -5.45
C ALA A 99 -12.35 -10.52 -4.25
N ALA A 100 -13.38 -11.20 -3.73
CA ALA A 100 -14.09 -10.85 -2.51
C ALA A 100 -13.43 -11.39 -1.21
N GLY A 101 -12.22 -11.94 -1.29
CA GLY A 101 -11.46 -12.45 -0.13
C GLY A 101 -11.83 -13.87 0.32
N VAL A 102 -12.77 -14.54 -0.36
CA VAL A 102 -13.17 -15.93 -0.07
C VAL A 102 -12.24 -16.88 -0.83
N VAL A 103 -11.21 -17.39 -0.15
CA VAL A 103 -10.20 -18.30 -0.73
C VAL A 103 -10.27 -19.71 -0.12
N PRO A 104 -10.17 -20.78 -0.93
CA PRO A 104 -10.25 -22.15 -0.42
C PRO A 104 -8.98 -22.58 0.32
N ALA A 105 -9.13 -23.24 1.46
CA ALA A 105 -8.07 -23.98 2.13
C ALA A 105 -7.78 -25.33 1.44
N LEU A 106 -8.80 -25.94 0.85
CA LEU A 106 -8.70 -27.12 0.00
C LEU A 106 -9.88 -27.19 -0.98
N ILE A 107 -9.75 -28.03 -2.00
CA ILE A 107 -10.74 -28.25 -3.04
C ILE A 107 -11.20 -29.71 -3.03
N VAL A 108 -12.50 -29.94 -3.22
CA VAL A 108 -13.09 -31.26 -3.47
C VAL A 108 -13.70 -31.25 -4.87
N ALA A 109 -13.36 -32.23 -5.69
CA ALA A 109 -13.76 -32.24 -7.08
C ALA A 109 -14.46 -33.55 -7.46
N GLN A 110 -15.62 -33.40 -8.10
CA GLN A 110 -16.46 -34.51 -8.51
C GLN A 110 -16.47 -34.66 -10.03
N SER A 111 -15.91 -35.78 -10.52
CA SER A 111 -15.93 -36.15 -11.94
C SER A 111 -15.47 -35.00 -12.85
N PHE A 112 -16.30 -34.55 -13.79
CA PHE A 112 -16.07 -33.41 -14.68
C PHE A 112 -15.54 -32.16 -13.97
N GLY A 113 -15.97 -31.89 -12.74
CA GLY A 113 -15.51 -30.76 -11.94
C GLY A 113 -14.01 -30.76 -11.65
N GLU A 114 -13.31 -31.88 -11.83
CA GLU A 114 -11.85 -31.96 -11.69
C GLU A 114 -11.09 -31.08 -12.67
N ILE A 115 -11.66 -30.76 -13.84
CA ILE A 115 -11.04 -29.82 -14.79
C ILE A 115 -11.01 -28.40 -14.19
N ALA A 116 -12.17 -27.90 -13.75
CA ALA A 116 -12.27 -26.59 -13.12
C ALA A 116 -11.47 -26.51 -11.81
N ALA A 117 -11.48 -27.58 -11.02
CA ALA A 117 -10.69 -27.68 -9.79
C ALA A 117 -9.18 -27.54 -10.03
N ARG A 118 -8.64 -28.13 -11.10
CA ARG A 118 -7.22 -28.01 -11.45
C ARG A 118 -6.86 -26.58 -11.87
N VAL A 119 -7.77 -25.89 -12.54
CA VAL A 119 -7.57 -24.47 -12.87
C VAL A 119 -7.60 -23.61 -11.60
N CYS A 120 -8.63 -23.79 -10.78
CA CYS A 120 -8.82 -22.99 -9.56
C CYS A 120 -7.79 -23.32 -8.46
N GLY A 121 -7.21 -24.53 -8.48
CA GLY A 121 -6.11 -24.95 -7.62
C GLY A 121 -4.71 -24.59 -8.13
N GLY A 122 -4.61 -23.87 -9.25
CA GLY A 122 -3.34 -23.36 -9.80
C GLY A 122 -2.56 -24.32 -10.70
N VAL A 123 -3.08 -25.52 -10.95
CA VAL A 123 -2.41 -26.56 -11.75
C VAL A 123 -2.45 -26.25 -13.24
N LEU A 124 -3.56 -25.68 -13.73
CA LEU A 124 -3.74 -25.30 -15.13
C LEU A 124 -4.15 -23.84 -15.21
N ASP A 125 -3.81 -23.16 -16.30
CA ASP A 125 -4.42 -21.85 -16.60
C ASP A 125 -5.84 -22.03 -17.21
N ILE A 126 -6.58 -20.92 -17.34
CA ILE A 126 -7.97 -20.93 -17.85
C ILE A 126 -8.04 -21.49 -19.28
N ALA A 127 -7.03 -21.21 -20.11
CA ALA A 127 -6.99 -21.68 -21.49
C ALA A 127 -6.71 -23.19 -21.56
N GLN A 128 -5.76 -23.69 -20.77
CA GLN A 128 -5.48 -25.11 -20.63
C GLN A 128 -6.68 -25.89 -20.08
N GLY A 129 -7.42 -25.33 -19.12
CA GLY A 129 -8.66 -25.94 -18.63
C GLY A 129 -9.74 -26.03 -19.71
N ALA A 130 -9.96 -24.97 -20.50
CA ALA A 130 -10.90 -25.01 -21.62
C ALA A 130 -10.47 -26.04 -22.68
N ARG A 131 -9.16 -26.16 -22.95
CA ARG A 131 -8.60 -27.22 -23.82
C ARG A 131 -8.83 -28.62 -23.26
N ALA A 132 -8.74 -28.81 -21.94
CA ALA A 132 -9.04 -30.08 -21.29
C ALA A 132 -10.52 -30.47 -21.44
N VAL A 133 -11.44 -29.48 -21.39
CA VAL A 133 -12.86 -29.71 -21.70
C VAL A 133 -13.03 -30.15 -23.15
N CYS A 134 -12.40 -29.46 -24.10
CA CYS A 134 -12.44 -29.84 -25.53
C CYS A 134 -11.87 -31.25 -25.75
N ALA A 135 -10.78 -31.60 -25.07
CA ALA A 135 -10.16 -32.93 -25.11
C ALA A 135 -11.11 -34.03 -24.62
N LEU A 136 -11.88 -33.76 -23.56
CA LEU A 136 -12.92 -34.63 -23.03
C LEU A 136 -14.06 -34.81 -24.03
N ASN A 137 -14.59 -33.71 -24.56
CA ASN A 137 -15.67 -33.73 -25.55
C ASN A 137 -15.27 -34.51 -26.81
N ALA A 138 -14.04 -34.31 -27.31
CA ALA A 138 -13.50 -35.04 -28.45
C ALA A 138 -13.37 -36.54 -28.19
N ALA A 139 -12.98 -36.95 -26.97
CA ALA A 139 -12.83 -38.35 -26.62
C ALA A 139 -14.17 -39.10 -26.57
N TYR A 140 -15.25 -38.44 -26.15
CA TYR A 140 -16.60 -39.02 -26.02
C TYR A 140 -17.49 -38.88 -27.26
N ARG A 141 -17.04 -38.16 -28.29
CA ARG A 141 -17.86 -37.82 -29.47
C ARG A 141 -18.51 -39.02 -30.15
N ASP A 142 -17.76 -40.10 -30.32
CA ASP A 142 -18.24 -41.32 -30.99
C ASP A 142 -19.27 -42.10 -30.13
N GLU A 143 -19.34 -41.81 -28.82
CA GLU A 143 -20.20 -42.47 -27.84
C GLU A 143 -21.49 -41.68 -27.54
N GLU A 144 -21.65 -40.49 -28.12
CA GLU A 144 -22.86 -39.68 -27.94
C GLU A 144 -24.11 -40.41 -28.48
N GLY A 145 -25.15 -40.47 -27.65
CA GLY A 145 -26.40 -41.19 -27.90
C GLY A 145 -26.33 -42.69 -27.60
N ARG A 146 -25.14 -43.26 -27.37
CA ARG A 146 -24.96 -44.71 -27.14
C ARG A 146 -25.03 -45.11 -25.65
N GLY A 147 -24.83 -44.17 -24.75
CA GLY A 147 -24.94 -44.38 -23.31
C GLY A 147 -25.59 -43.22 -22.58
N SER A 148 -25.92 -43.43 -21.31
CA SER A 148 -26.44 -42.38 -20.44
C SER A 148 -26.22 -42.75 -18.97
N MET A 149 -26.88 -42.03 -18.07
CA MET A 149 -26.80 -42.23 -16.63
C MET A 149 -28.17 -42.03 -15.95
N LEU A 150 -28.49 -42.86 -14.96
CA LEU A 150 -29.72 -42.79 -14.16
C LEU A 150 -29.40 -42.59 -12.68
N LEU A 151 -29.95 -41.56 -12.06
CA LEU A 151 -29.91 -41.35 -10.63
C LEU A 151 -30.97 -42.23 -9.94
N ILE A 152 -30.58 -42.88 -8.85
CA ILE A 152 -31.47 -43.64 -7.96
C ILE A 152 -31.19 -43.32 -6.49
N ASN A 153 -32.25 -43.16 -5.69
CA ASN A 153 -32.13 -42.93 -4.25
C ASN A 153 -32.03 -44.27 -3.50
N LEU A 154 -30.92 -44.98 -3.71
CA LEU A 154 -30.53 -46.19 -3.00
C LEU A 154 -29.10 -46.07 -2.50
N SER A 155 -28.74 -46.86 -1.48
CA SER A 155 -27.35 -47.01 -1.04
C SER A 155 -26.54 -47.80 -2.08
N ALA A 156 -25.21 -47.70 -2.02
CA ALA A 156 -24.34 -48.44 -2.93
C ALA A 156 -24.60 -49.97 -2.89
N PRO A 157 -24.74 -50.63 -1.73
CA PRO A 157 -25.07 -52.06 -1.68
C PRO A 157 -26.44 -52.39 -2.29
N ALA A 158 -27.45 -51.57 -2.04
CA ALA A 158 -28.80 -51.79 -2.58
C ALA A 158 -28.85 -51.55 -4.10
N THR A 159 -28.09 -50.58 -4.60
CA THR A 159 -27.94 -50.33 -6.03
C THR A 159 -27.20 -51.49 -6.70
N GLN A 160 -26.11 -51.98 -6.10
CA GLN A 160 -25.41 -53.16 -6.62
C GLN A 160 -26.34 -54.39 -6.68
N ALA A 161 -27.11 -54.64 -5.62
CA ALA A 161 -28.08 -55.74 -5.59
C ALA A 161 -29.25 -55.57 -6.60
N LEU A 162 -29.51 -54.36 -7.08
CA LEU A 162 -30.42 -54.12 -8.20
C LEU A 162 -29.74 -54.47 -9.53
N LEU A 163 -28.50 -54.03 -9.72
CA LEU A 163 -27.72 -54.32 -10.94
C LEU A 163 -27.46 -55.82 -11.12
N ASP A 164 -27.20 -56.54 -10.04
CA ASP A 164 -26.96 -57.99 -10.05
C ASP A 164 -28.18 -58.81 -10.56
N ARG A 165 -29.38 -58.20 -10.63
CA ARG A 165 -30.59 -58.84 -11.20
C ARG A 165 -30.62 -58.81 -12.73
N PHE A 166 -29.73 -58.06 -13.35
CA PHE A 166 -29.60 -57.90 -14.79
C PHE A 166 -28.17 -58.24 -15.26
N PRO A 167 -27.65 -59.45 -14.98
CA PRO A 167 -26.23 -59.79 -15.19
C PRO A 167 -25.83 -59.82 -16.68
N GLU A 168 -26.78 -59.97 -17.60
CA GLU A 168 -26.57 -59.88 -19.04
C GLU A 168 -26.49 -58.45 -19.59
N ARG A 169 -26.68 -57.44 -18.74
CA ARG A 169 -26.67 -56.02 -19.10
C ARG A 169 -25.37 -55.36 -18.62
N ASN A 170 -24.81 -54.48 -19.44
CA ASN A 170 -23.60 -53.74 -19.07
C ASN A 170 -23.99 -52.48 -18.28
N LEU A 171 -24.51 -52.68 -17.07
CA LEU A 171 -24.86 -51.61 -16.14
C LEU A 171 -23.90 -51.61 -14.95
N VAL A 172 -23.43 -50.42 -14.56
CA VAL A 172 -22.48 -50.27 -13.45
C VAL A 172 -22.93 -49.18 -12.48
N LEU A 173 -22.50 -49.32 -11.22
CA LEU A 173 -22.55 -48.22 -10.26
C LEU A 173 -21.46 -47.20 -10.65
N GLY A 174 -21.86 -46.11 -11.30
CA GLY A 174 -20.94 -45.07 -11.79
C GLY A 174 -20.65 -43.97 -10.76
N SER A 175 -21.55 -43.74 -9.79
CA SER A 175 -21.31 -42.76 -8.73
C SER A 175 -22.03 -43.10 -7.43
N VAL A 176 -21.37 -42.79 -6.31
CA VAL A 176 -21.98 -42.66 -4.99
C VAL A 176 -21.95 -41.19 -4.60
N ASN A 177 -23.07 -40.49 -4.83
CA ASN A 177 -23.19 -39.06 -4.54
C ASN A 177 -23.44 -38.82 -3.04
N ALA A 178 -24.24 -39.67 -2.39
CA ALA A 178 -24.56 -39.58 -0.96
C ALA A 178 -24.87 -40.98 -0.40
N PRO A 179 -24.95 -41.18 0.94
CA PRO A 179 -25.16 -42.51 1.54
C PRO A 179 -26.38 -43.30 1.00
N ALA A 180 -27.42 -42.60 0.55
CA ALA A 180 -28.62 -43.18 -0.06
C ALA A 180 -28.93 -42.58 -1.45
N GLN A 181 -27.90 -42.19 -2.21
CA GLN A 181 -28.06 -41.69 -3.57
C GLN A 181 -26.89 -42.12 -4.46
N CYS A 182 -27.21 -42.90 -5.49
CA CYS A 182 -26.25 -43.44 -6.44
C CYS A 182 -26.62 -43.08 -7.88
N ILE A 183 -25.66 -43.19 -8.79
CA ILE A 183 -25.87 -43.08 -10.24
C ILE A 183 -25.46 -44.40 -10.90
N ILE A 184 -26.35 -44.89 -11.76
CA ILE A 184 -26.12 -46.05 -12.62
C ILE A 184 -25.69 -45.54 -13.99
N SER A 185 -24.61 -46.10 -14.53
CA SER A 185 -24.09 -45.81 -15.87
C SER A 185 -24.21 -47.04 -16.75
N GLY A 186 -24.49 -46.83 -18.04
CA GLY A 186 -24.50 -47.91 -19.01
C GLY A 186 -25.01 -47.46 -20.38
N GLU A 187 -25.12 -48.42 -21.29
CA GLU A 187 -25.65 -48.20 -22.63
C GLU A 187 -27.14 -47.81 -22.59
N THR A 188 -27.57 -46.98 -23.55
CA THR A 188 -28.95 -46.44 -23.61
C THR A 188 -29.99 -47.57 -23.58
N ALA A 189 -29.78 -48.62 -24.37
CA ALA A 189 -30.69 -49.76 -24.45
C ALA A 189 -30.80 -50.53 -23.12
N ASP A 190 -29.69 -50.67 -22.39
CA ASP A 190 -29.67 -51.38 -21.10
C ASP A 190 -30.31 -50.56 -19.98
N LEU A 191 -30.14 -49.22 -20.01
CA LEU A 191 -30.82 -48.31 -19.08
C LEU A 191 -32.33 -48.23 -19.35
N GLU A 192 -32.76 -48.25 -20.61
CA GLU A 192 -34.17 -48.35 -20.98
C GLU A 192 -34.77 -49.68 -20.53
N HIS A 193 -34.04 -50.78 -20.70
CA HIS A 193 -34.44 -52.09 -20.21
C HIS A 193 -34.60 -52.12 -18.69
N LEU A 194 -33.64 -51.55 -17.95
CA LEU A 194 -33.73 -51.38 -16.49
C LEU A 194 -34.99 -50.59 -16.11
N ARG A 195 -35.25 -49.46 -16.79
CA ARG A 195 -36.45 -48.64 -16.51
C ARG A 195 -37.76 -49.37 -16.78
N ALA A 196 -37.82 -50.17 -17.84
CA ALA A 196 -39.01 -50.93 -18.20
C ALA A 196 -39.31 -52.08 -17.21
N HIS A 197 -38.28 -52.61 -16.55
CA HIS A 197 -38.38 -53.75 -15.62
C HIS A 197 -38.17 -53.35 -14.15
N HIS A 198 -38.10 -52.05 -13.86
CA HIS A 198 -37.98 -51.53 -12.51
C HIS A 198 -39.34 -51.59 -11.80
N ASP A 199 -39.36 -52.12 -10.57
CA ASP A 199 -40.59 -52.21 -9.78
C ASP A 199 -41.17 -50.80 -9.54
N GLY A 200 -42.44 -50.60 -9.89
CA GLY A 200 -43.15 -49.33 -9.69
C GLY A 200 -43.25 -48.89 -8.22
N ASN A 201 -43.00 -49.81 -7.26
CA ASN A 201 -42.93 -49.50 -5.83
C ASN A 201 -41.51 -49.14 -5.34
N ALA A 202 -40.48 -49.28 -6.18
CA ALA A 202 -39.10 -48.93 -5.84
C ALA A 202 -38.81 -47.43 -6.09
N PRO A 203 -37.73 -46.86 -5.52
CA PRO A 203 -37.38 -45.45 -5.75
C PRO A 203 -37.24 -45.12 -7.24
N PRO A 204 -37.73 -43.97 -7.72
CA PRO A 204 -37.75 -43.65 -9.15
C PRO A 204 -36.35 -43.49 -9.73
N LEU A 205 -36.15 -44.04 -10.92
CA LEU A 205 -34.98 -43.82 -11.77
C LEU A 205 -35.11 -42.49 -12.50
N ARG A 206 -34.18 -41.55 -12.29
CA ARG A 206 -34.19 -40.22 -12.91
C ARG A 206 -33.07 -40.09 -13.93
N PRO A 207 -33.35 -39.74 -15.21
CA PRO A 207 -32.30 -39.51 -16.19
C PRO A 207 -31.46 -38.28 -15.82
N ILE A 208 -30.16 -38.39 -16.06
CA ILE A 208 -29.21 -37.28 -16.00
C ILE A 208 -29.00 -36.79 -17.43
N PRO A 209 -29.03 -35.47 -17.70
CA PRO A 209 -28.86 -34.94 -19.05
C PRO A 209 -27.39 -35.04 -19.48
N ILE A 210 -26.99 -36.25 -19.87
CA ILE A 210 -25.68 -36.62 -20.40
C ILE A 210 -25.91 -37.65 -21.52
N ALA A 211 -25.24 -37.42 -22.66
CA ALA A 211 -25.43 -38.21 -23.88
C ALA A 211 -24.51 -39.44 -23.96
N TYR A 212 -23.76 -39.77 -22.92
CA TYR A 212 -22.85 -40.90 -22.87
C TYR A 212 -22.75 -41.47 -21.44
N ALA A 213 -22.30 -42.71 -21.32
CA ALA A 213 -22.02 -43.32 -20.02
C ALA A 213 -20.67 -42.84 -19.48
N SER A 214 -20.67 -42.14 -18.33
CA SER A 214 -19.43 -41.80 -17.60
C SER A 214 -19.17 -42.81 -16.48
N HIS A 215 -17.93 -42.93 -16.01
CA HIS A 215 -17.55 -43.90 -14.98
C HIS A 215 -17.90 -45.34 -15.36
N TYR A 216 -17.68 -45.68 -16.64
CA TYR A 216 -18.14 -46.90 -17.29
C TYR A 216 -16.93 -47.72 -17.78
N PRO A 217 -16.62 -48.88 -17.14
CA PRO A 217 -15.42 -49.67 -17.44
C PRO A 217 -15.19 -50.02 -18.92
N PRO A 218 -16.21 -50.27 -19.76
CA PRO A 218 -16.01 -50.54 -21.19
C PRO A 218 -15.41 -49.38 -22.00
N HIS A 219 -15.39 -48.15 -21.49
CA HIS A 219 -14.84 -46.97 -22.18
C HIS A 219 -13.31 -46.86 -22.11
N LEU A 220 -12.58 -47.97 -22.24
CA LEU A 220 -11.11 -47.99 -22.25
C LEU A 220 -10.53 -47.18 -23.42
N GLU A 221 -11.17 -47.23 -24.59
CA GLU A 221 -10.74 -46.49 -25.77
C GLU A 221 -10.96 -44.98 -25.61
N VAL A 222 -12.06 -44.55 -25.00
CA VAL A 222 -12.29 -43.15 -24.63
C VAL A 222 -11.23 -42.67 -23.64
N ALA A 223 -10.89 -43.49 -22.63
CA ALA A 223 -9.84 -43.17 -21.67
C ALA A 223 -8.47 -43.02 -22.34
N ARG A 224 -8.16 -43.86 -23.34
CA ARG A 224 -6.93 -43.76 -24.14
C ARG A 224 -6.89 -42.47 -24.97
N LYS A 225 -7.96 -42.18 -25.73
CA LYS A 225 -8.08 -40.93 -26.52
C LYS A 225 -7.95 -39.69 -25.63
N LEU A 226 -8.62 -39.70 -24.47
CA LEU A 226 -8.54 -38.59 -23.52
C LEU A 226 -7.12 -38.39 -22.99
N TYR A 227 -6.42 -39.47 -22.63
CA TYR A 227 -5.04 -39.38 -22.16
C TYR A 227 -4.11 -38.76 -23.20
N GLU A 228 -4.26 -39.14 -24.47
CA GLU A 228 -3.52 -38.59 -25.61
C GLU A 228 -3.82 -37.11 -25.83
N ASN A 229 -5.10 -36.73 -25.80
CA ASN A 229 -5.53 -35.35 -26.00
C ASN A 229 -5.07 -34.40 -24.88
N LEU A 230 -4.80 -34.92 -23.67
CA LEU A 230 -4.32 -34.13 -22.53
C LEU A 230 -2.80 -33.94 -22.51
N GLN A 231 -2.02 -34.75 -23.23
CA GLN A 231 -0.55 -34.66 -23.24
C GLN A 231 0.02 -33.25 -23.53
N PRO A 232 -0.59 -32.43 -24.41
CA PRO A 232 -0.08 -31.08 -24.69
C PRO A 232 -0.32 -30.05 -23.57
N LEU A 233 -1.04 -30.40 -22.50
CA LEU A 233 -1.24 -29.54 -21.35
C LEU A 233 0.00 -29.62 -20.44
N ILE A 234 0.34 -28.51 -19.78
CA ILE A 234 1.54 -28.41 -18.95
C ILE A 234 1.10 -28.09 -17.52
N PRO A 235 0.89 -29.10 -16.67
CA PRO A 235 0.52 -28.90 -15.28
C PRO A 235 1.60 -28.15 -14.49
N GLN A 236 1.18 -27.24 -13.63
CA GLN A 236 1.99 -26.55 -12.64
C GLN A 236 1.83 -27.19 -11.26
N PRO A 237 2.74 -26.93 -10.30
CA PRO A 237 2.57 -27.36 -8.92
C PRO A 237 1.24 -26.87 -8.31
N PHE A 238 0.64 -27.69 -7.44
CA PHE A 238 -0.59 -27.33 -6.74
C PHE A 238 -0.38 -26.12 -5.81
N HIS A 239 -1.20 -25.08 -5.96
CA HIS A 239 -1.30 -24.00 -4.98
C HIS A 239 -2.29 -24.34 -3.86
N THR A 240 -3.36 -25.06 -4.20
CA THR A 240 -4.40 -25.51 -3.25
C THR A 240 -4.57 -27.02 -3.35
N PRO A 241 -4.61 -27.77 -2.23
CA PRO A 241 -4.83 -29.22 -2.25
C PRO A 241 -6.16 -29.60 -2.92
N ILE A 242 -6.14 -30.58 -3.83
CA ILE A 242 -7.33 -31.05 -4.57
C ILE A 242 -7.61 -32.51 -4.20
N TYR A 243 -8.82 -32.79 -3.71
CA TYR A 243 -9.34 -34.13 -3.43
C TYR A 243 -10.22 -34.61 -4.59
N SER A 244 -9.83 -35.73 -5.20
CA SER A 244 -10.61 -36.38 -6.27
C SER A 244 -11.55 -37.40 -5.66
N THR A 245 -12.84 -37.30 -6.02
CA THR A 245 -13.84 -38.31 -5.66
C THR A 245 -13.70 -39.63 -6.42
N VAL A 246 -12.97 -39.66 -7.54
CA VAL A 246 -12.62 -40.90 -8.24
C VAL A 246 -11.51 -41.63 -7.49
N LEU A 247 -10.48 -40.89 -7.04
CA LEU A 247 -9.35 -41.48 -6.32
C LEU A 247 -9.67 -41.76 -4.84
N GLY A 248 -10.62 -41.04 -4.25
CA GLY A 248 -10.94 -41.11 -2.83
C GLY A 248 -9.88 -40.46 -1.93
N ARG A 249 -8.94 -39.71 -2.51
CA ARG A 249 -7.81 -39.07 -1.82
C ARG A 249 -7.42 -37.74 -2.49
N ARG A 250 -6.54 -37.00 -1.84
CA ARG A 250 -5.87 -35.85 -2.47
C ARG A 250 -4.89 -36.29 -3.56
N TYR A 251 -4.70 -35.44 -4.56
CA TYR A 251 -3.59 -35.53 -5.49
C TYR A 251 -2.25 -35.28 -4.79
N GLU A 252 -1.21 -35.99 -5.23
CA GLU A 252 0.17 -35.84 -4.77
C GLU A 252 1.06 -35.32 -5.92
N PRO A 253 2.18 -34.63 -5.62
CA PRO A 253 3.06 -34.05 -6.65
C PRO A 253 3.61 -35.04 -7.68
N GLU A 254 3.74 -36.32 -7.30
CA GLU A 254 4.26 -37.38 -8.16
C GLU A 254 3.18 -38.05 -9.03
N ASP A 255 1.90 -37.69 -8.85
CA ASP A 255 0.82 -38.24 -9.66
C ASP A 255 0.93 -37.76 -11.12
N ASP A 256 0.80 -38.68 -12.07
CA ASP A 256 0.55 -38.33 -13.47
C ASP A 256 -0.88 -37.79 -13.58
N LEU A 257 -1.02 -36.46 -13.57
CA LEU A 257 -2.32 -35.80 -13.55
C LEU A 257 -3.14 -36.05 -14.82
N HIS A 258 -2.49 -36.31 -15.96
CA HIS A 258 -3.20 -36.68 -17.18
C HIS A 258 -3.79 -38.08 -17.04
N HIS A 259 -2.98 -39.06 -16.61
CA HIS A 259 -3.44 -40.43 -16.43
C HIS A 259 -4.48 -40.54 -15.30
N MET A 260 -4.28 -39.87 -14.18
CA MET A 260 -5.23 -39.92 -13.07
C MET A 260 -6.61 -39.36 -13.44
N PHE A 261 -6.68 -38.35 -14.32
CA PHE A 261 -7.96 -37.83 -14.79
C PHE A 261 -8.74 -38.86 -15.61
N THR A 262 -8.05 -39.66 -16.43
CA THR A 262 -8.72 -40.65 -17.29
C THR A 262 -9.33 -41.80 -16.51
N ARG A 263 -8.92 -42.01 -15.25
CA ARG A 263 -9.60 -42.94 -14.33
C ARG A 263 -11.07 -42.56 -14.14
N GLY A 264 -11.43 -41.29 -14.22
CA GLY A 264 -12.82 -40.83 -14.16
C GLY A 264 -13.68 -41.32 -15.34
N VAL A 265 -13.09 -41.79 -16.43
CA VAL A 265 -13.83 -42.40 -17.55
C VAL A 265 -14.37 -43.78 -17.16
N THR A 266 -13.61 -44.56 -16.39
CA THR A 266 -13.87 -45.99 -16.17
C THR A 266 -14.17 -46.38 -14.74
N GLN A 267 -13.81 -45.54 -13.77
CA GLN A 267 -13.95 -45.82 -12.33
C GLN A 267 -15.02 -44.94 -11.69
N PRO A 268 -15.75 -45.46 -10.69
CA PRO A 268 -16.81 -44.70 -10.04
C PRO A 268 -16.28 -43.55 -9.18
N THR A 269 -17.11 -42.53 -9.00
CA THR A 269 -16.87 -41.53 -7.94
C THR A 269 -17.51 -41.95 -6.61
N ASN A 270 -16.90 -41.54 -5.51
CA ASN A 270 -17.42 -41.76 -4.16
C ASN A 270 -17.21 -40.52 -3.28
N LEU A 271 -18.22 -39.63 -3.30
CA LEU A 271 -18.18 -38.39 -2.53
C LEU A 271 -18.17 -38.63 -1.01
N PRO A 272 -19.04 -39.48 -0.42
CA PRO A 272 -19.03 -39.72 1.02
C PRO A 272 -17.69 -40.22 1.55
N HIS A 273 -17.04 -41.13 0.82
CA HIS A 273 -15.72 -41.62 1.19
C HIS A 273 -14.67 -40.51 1.18
N THR A 274 -14.69 -39.65 0.16
CA THR A 274 -13.74 -38.53 0.03
C THR A 274 -13.94 -37.48 1.10
N LEU A 275 -15.20 -37.13 1.40
CA LEU A 275 -15.54 -36.18 2.46
C LEU A 275 -15.03 -36.65 3.84
N ALA A 276 -15.07 -37.96 4.10
CA ALA A 276 -14.56 -38.54 5.34
C ALA A 276 -13.02 -38.44 5.50
N GLN A 277 -12.28 -38.15 4.43
CA GLN A 277 -10.83 -37.96 4.47
C GLN A 277 -10.42 -36.51 4.70
N LEU A 278 -11.37 -35.57 4.69
CA LEU A 278 -11.05 -34.14 4.77
C LEU A 278 -10.74 -33.72 6.21
N PRO A 279 -9.72 -32.86 6.41
CA PRO A 279 -9.45 -32.26 7.71
C PRO A 279 -10.46 -31.13 7.97
N THR A 280 -11.67 -31.47 8.40
CA THR A 280 -12.74 -30.48 8.70
C THR A 280 -12.93 -30.25 10.20
N ASP A 281 -13.29 -29.03 10.57
CA ASP A 281 -13.67 -28.59 11.92
C ASP A 281 -15.03 -27.85 11.92
N GLU A 282 -15.46 -27.36 13.09
CA GLU A 282 -16.74 -26.63 13.24
C GLU A 282 -16.78 -25.28 12.50
N HIS A 283 -15.64 -24.78 12.02
CA HIS A 283 -15.51 -23.55 11.25
C HIS A 283 -15.46 -23.79 9.73
N THR A 284 -15.54 -25.06 9.30
CA THR A 284 -15.45 -25.43 7.89
C THR A 284 -16.75 -25.15 7.16
N VAL A 285 -16.67 -24.41 6.05
CA VAL A 285 -17.79 -24.11 5.17
C VAL A 285 -17.50 -24.60 3.76
N PHE A 286 -18.38 -25.45 3.24
CA PHE A 286 -18.30 -25.96 1.87
C PHE A 286 -18.99 -24.97 0.92
N ILE A 287 -18.26 -24.49 -0.08
CA ILE A 287 -18.76 -23.62 -1.13
C ILE A 287 -18.95 -24.45 -2.39
N ASP A 288 -20.17 -24.54 -2.90
CA ASP A 288 -20.50 -25.26 -4.12
C ASP A 288 -20.32 -24.35 -5.33
N LEU A 289 -19.34 -24.64 -6.18
CA LEU A 289 -19.00 -23.85 -7.36
C LEU A 289 -19.87 -24.23 -8.58
N GLY A 290 -20.91 -25.03 -8.36
CA GLY A 290 -21.90 -25.37 -9.37
C GLY A 290 -22.87 -24.24 -9.71
N VAL A 291 -23.56 -24.42 -10.83
CA VAL A 291 -24.66 -23.56 -11.27
C VAL A 291 -25.97 -23.80 -10.50
N ASN A 292 -25.99 -24.76 -9.57
CA ASN A 292 -27.12 -25.08 -8.70
C ASN A 292 -26.64 -25.52 -7.31
N ASN A 293 -27.48 -26.20 -6.52
CA ASN A 293 -27.16 -26.67 -5.16
C ASN A 293 -27.05 -28.21 -5.04
N GLY A 294 -26.79 -28.90 -6.16
CA GLY A 294 -26.75 -30.36 -6.20
C GLY A 294 -25.66 -30.97 -5.33
N LEU A 295 -24.43 -30.43 -5.41
CA LEU A 295 -23.30 -30.90 -4.61
C LEU A 295 -23.47 -30.53 -3.15
N SER A 296 -23.94 -29.31 -2.84
CA SER A 296 -24.32 -28.89 -1.48
C SER A 296 -25.29 -29.86 -0.82
N THR A 297 -26.30 -30.30 -1.57
CA THR A 297 -27.29 -31.28 -1.09
C THR A 297 -26.64 -32.63 -0.78
N CYS A 298 -25.69 -33.08 -1.60
CA CYS A 298 -24.99 -34.34 -1.41
C CYS A 298 -24.00 -34.28 -0.23
N ILE A 299 -23.31 -33.16 -0.06
CA ILE A 299 -22.43 -32.89 1.09
C ILE A 299 -23.26 -32.92 2.38
N HIS A 300 -24.38 -32.18 2.44
CA HIS A 300 -25.23 -32.15 3.63
C HIS A 300 -25.82 -33.53 3.99
N LYS A 301 -26.17 -34.35 3.00
CA LYS A 301 -26.61 -35.74 3.23
C LYS A 301 -25.51 -36.65 3.75
N SER A 302 -24.25 -36.35 3.44
CA SER A 302 -23.09 -37.13 3.86
C SER A 302 -22.54 -36.66 5.21
N LEU A 303 -22.64 -35.35 5.47
CA LEU A 303 -22.22 -34.64 6.67
C LEU A 303 -23.37 -33.74 7.15
N PRO A 304 -24.29 -34.24 7.99
CA PRO A 304 -25.50 -33.50 8.40
C PRO A 304 -25.23 -32.16 9.07
N ASP A 305 -24.13 -32.06 9.81
CA ASP A 305 -23.73 -30.83 10.53
C ASP A 305 -22.84 -29.89 9.68
N ALA A 306 -22.56 -30.25 8.42
CA ALA A 306 -21.74 -29.42 7.55
C ALA A 306 -22.45 -28.12 7.15
N GLN A 307 -21.73 -27.02 7.28
CA GLN A 307 -22.14 -25.73 6.73
C GLN A 307 -21.87 -25.73 5.22
N VAL A 308 -22.92 -25.50 4.42
CA VAL A 308 -22.85 -25.50 2.95
C VAL A 308 -23.41 -24.20 2.40
N TYR A 309 -22.81 -23.69 1.33
CA TYR A 309 -23.24 -22.49 0.62
C TYR A 309 -23.09 -22.69 -0.89
N ALA A 310 -24.19 -22.50 -1.64
CA ALA A 310 -24.21 -22.59 -3.10
C ALA A 310 -24.47 -21.19 -3.67
N PRO A 311 -23.44 -20.43 -4.09
CA PRO A 311 -23.56 -19.02 -4.45
C PRO A 311 -24.57 -18.78 -5.58
N LEU A 312 -24.46 -19.48 -6.70
CA LEU A 312 -25.34 -19.30 -7.87
C LEU A 312 -26.76 -19.84 -7.67
N ALA A 313 -27.02 -20.55 -6.56
CA ALA A 313 -28.37 -20.96 -6.18
C ALA A 313 -29.03 -20.02 -5.16
N GLN A 314 -28.33 -18.97 -4.71
CA GLN A 314 -28.90 -17.95 -3.84
C GLN A 314 -29.58 -16.85 -4.66
N PRO A 315 -30.55 -16.13 -4.08
CA PRO A 315 -31.01 -14.86 -4.64
C PRO A 315 -29.84 -13.91 -4.93
N ILE A 316 -29.88 -13.25 -6.10
CA ILE A 316 -28.78 -12.40 -6.57
C ILE A 316 -28.43 -11.27 -5.60
N GLU A 317 -29.38 -10.80 -4.77
CA GLU A 317 -29.14 -9.76 -3.77
C GLU A 317 -28.15 -10.23 -2.69
N ILE A 318 -28.24 -11.50 -2.28
CA ILE A 318 -27.32 -12.08 -1.28
C ILE A 318 -25.93 -12.24 -1.88
N LEU A 319 -25.87 -12.74 -3.12
CA LEU A 319 -24.59 -12.93 -3.81
C LEU A 319 -23.93 -11.59 -4.13
N ARG A 320 -24.71 -10.56 -4.48
CA ARG A 320 -24.21 -9.20 -4.66
C ARG A 320 -23.63 -8.64 -3.36
N LEU A 321 -24.28 -8.81 -2.21
CA LEU A 321 -23.73 -8.37 -0.92
C LEU A 321 -22.40 -9.06 -0.57
N LEU A 322 -22.20 -10.30 -1.01
CA LEU A 322 -20.95 -11.03 -0.84
C LEU A 322 -19.86 -10.52 -1.80
N LEU A 323 -20.20 -10.29 -3.07
CA LEU A 323 -19.25 -9.99 -4.15
C LEU A 323 -18.95 -8.50 -4.31
N THR A 324 -19.84 -7.63 -3.86
CA THR A 324 -19.65 -6.18 -3.87
C THR A 324 -19.35 -5.72 -2.47
N LYS A 325 -18.31 -4.90 -2.33
CA LYS A 325 -18.20 -4.04 -1.15
C LYS A 325 -19.49 -3.27 -1.03
N THR A 326 -20.03 -3.16 0.18
CA THR A 326 -21.26 -2.39 0.35
C THR A 326 -21.03 -0.97 -0.19
N PRO A 327 -22.03 -0.31 -0.82
CA PRO A 327 -21.87 1.06 -1.29
C PRO A 327 -21.28 1.99 -0.22
N LEU A 328 -21.65 1.76 1.05
CA LEU A 328 -21.12 2.45 2.22
C LEU A 328 -19.61 2.26 2.42
N GLU A 329 -19.08 1.06 2.22
CA GLU A 329 -17.64 0.78 2.31
C GLU A 329 -16.88 1.41 1.15
N HIS A 330 -17.40 1.33 -0.08
CA HIS A 330 -16.76 1.98 -1.22
C HIS A 330 -16.70 3.50 -1.07
N GLU A 331 -17.82 4.13 -0.66
CA GLU A 331 -17.88 5.56 -0.34
C GLU A 331 -16.87 5.92 0.77
N ALA A 332 -16.76 5.09 1.81
CA ALA A 332 -15.79 5.31 2.87
C ALA A 332 -14.35 5.20 2.40
N ILE A 333 -14.01 4.23 1.54
CA ILE A 333 -12.68 4.09 0.93
C ILE A 333 -12.34 5.35 0.14
N MET A 334 -13.26 5.81 -0.71
CA MET A 334 -13.03 6.98 -1.56
C MET A 334 -12.88 8.26 -0.73
N ALA A 335 -13.69 8.43 0.32
CA ALA A 335 -13.59 9.58 1.22
C ALA A 335 -12.26 9.59 2.01
N LEU A 336 -11.89 8.45 2.60
CA LEU A 336 -10.62 8.32 3.33
C LEU A 336 -9.40 8.46 2.43
N ARG A 337 -9.45 7.90 1.21
CA ARG A 337 -8.40 8.08 0.20
C ARG A 337 -8.29 9.53 -0.26
N GLY A 338 -9.41 10.23 -0.44
CA GLY A 338 -9.43 11.66 -0.72
C GLY A 338 -8.74 12.47 0.37
N LEU A 339 -9.03 12.17 1.64
CA LEU A 339 -8.35 12.77 2.79
C LEU A 339 -6.85 12.45 2.77
N ALA A 340 -6.46 11.20 2.48
CA ALA A 340 -5.06 10.80 2.38
C ALA A 340 -4.33 11.52 1.24
N ASN A 341 -4.97 11.76 0.09
CA ASN A 341 -4.40 12.56 -1.00
C ASN A 341 -4.20 14.03 -0.60
N GLY A 342 -5.04 14.55 0.30
CA GLY A 342 -4.89 15.90 0.84
C GLY A 342 -5.18 16.97 -0.20
N PRO A 343 -4.34 18.02 -0.34
CA PRO A 343 -4.60 19.12 -1.27
C PRO A 343 -4.23 18.83 -2.74
N VAL A 344 -3.92 17.58 -3.07
CA VAL A 344 -3.54 17.17 -4.42
C VAL A 344 -4.71 16.44 -5.07
N ASP A 345 -5.11 16.92 -6.24
CA ASP A 345 -6.21 16.31 -6.98
C ASP A 345 -5.95 14.83 -7.31
N ALA A 346 -7.00 14.01 -7.29
CA ALA A 346 -6.89 12.58 -7.59
C ALA A 346 -6.33 12.33 -9.01
N GLN A 347 -6.67 13.19 -9.97
CA GLN A 347 -6.13 13.12 -11.34
C GLN A 347 -4.62 13.39 -11.38
N VAL A 348 -4.15 14.33 -10.57
CA VAL A 348 -2.72 14.64 -10.43
C VAL A 348 -1.98 13.46 -9.80
N HIS A 349 -2.54 12.86 -8.73
CA HIS A 349 -1.98 11.63 -8.15
C HIS A 349 -1.93 10.48 -9.16
N ALA A 350 -2.98 10.28 -9.97
CA ALA A 350 -3.02 9.24 -10.99
C ALA A 350 -1.99 9.49 -12.11
N HIS A 351 -1.84 10.74 -12.56
CA HIS A 351 -0.82 11.12 -13.53
C HIS A 351 0.59 10.84 -12.99
N MET A 352 0.86 11.25 -11.75
CA MET A 352 2.16 11.00 -11.11
C MET A 352 2.42 9.51 -10.90
N ALA A 353 1.40 8.73 -10.49
CA ALA A 353 1.51 7.28 -10.38
C ALA A 353 1.92 6.63 -11.71
N LYS A 354 1.41 7.13 -12.85
CA LYS A 354 1.79 6.65 -14.19
C LYS A 354 3.27 6.89 -14.48
N ILE A 355 3.80 8.07 -14.12
CA ILE A 355 5.22 8.39 -14.28
C ILE A 355 6.08 7.43 -13.44
N PHE A 356 5.76 7.24 -12.15
CA PHE A 356 6.53 6.38 -11.24
C PHE A 356 6.42 4.86 -11.50
N ARG A 357 5.51 4.43 -12.40
CA ARG A 357 5.45 3.05 -12.90
C ARG A 357 6.54 2.73 -13.92
N ASP A 358 7.17 3.75 -14.51
CA ASP A 358 8.27 3.59 -15.46
C ASP A 358 9.39 2.70 -14.87
N PRO A 359 9.77 1.59 -15.54
CA PRO A 359 10.86 0.73 -15.13
C PRO A 359 12.20 1.45 -14.91
N GLU A 360 12.50 2.52 -15.65
CA GLU A 360 13.75 3.28 -15.51
C GLU A 360 13.86 4.02 -14.18
N LEU A 361 12.73 4.25 -13.48
CA LEU A 361 12.73 4.83 -12.12
C LEU A 361 12.91 3.76 -11.03
N ARG A 362 13.10 2.48 -11.37
CA ARG A 362 13.30 1.40 -10.39
C ARG A 362 14.72 1.39 -9.84
N PRO A 363 14.93 1.33 -8.50
CA PRO A 363 16.24 1.04 -7.96
C PRO A 363 16.72 -0.33 -8.41
N ARG A 364 18.02 -0.46 -8.64
CA ARG A 364 18.68 -1.74 -8.92
C ARG A 364 19.21 -2.33 -7.62
N ALA A 365 18.95 -3.62 -7.40
CA ALA A 365 19.50 -4.35 -6.26
C ALA A 365 20.99 -4.68 -6.49
N ASN A 366 21.70 -4.98 -5.39
CA ASN A 366 23.07 -5.51 -5.38
C ASN A 366 24.13 -4.64 -6.10
N GLN A 367 23.94 -3.32 -6.11
CA GLN A 367 24.93 -2.38 -6.63
C GLN A 367 26.00 -2.04 -5.57
N SER A 368 27.19 -1.64 -6.03
CA SER A 368 28.16 -0.97 -5.16
C SER A 368 27.57 0.35 -4.65
N PHE A 369 28.02 0.84 -3.49
CA PHE A 369 27.51 2.09 -2.90
C PHE A 369 27.68 3.27 -3.88
N HIS A 370 28.83 3.37 -4.54
CA HIS A 370 29.13 4.41 -5.53
C HIS A 370 28.23 4.31 -6.77
N ASP A 371 27.99 3.11 -7.30
CA ASP A 371 27.12 2.92 -8.46
C ASP A 371 25.65 3.17 -8.12
N GLY A 372 25.24 2.83 -6.90
CA GLY A 372 23.91 3.14 -6.37
C GLY A 372 23.63 4.65 -6.38
N HIS A 373 24.57 5.47 -5.88
CA HIS A 373 24.42 6.94 -5.93
C HIS A 373 24.35 7.48 -7.35
N ARG A 374 25.23 7.02 -8.25
CA ARG A 374 25.19 7.43 -9.66
C ARG A 374 23.85 7.06 -10.29
N HIS A 375 23.35 5.88 -9.97
CA HIS A 375 22.06 5.41 -10.46
C HIS A 375 20.88 6.24 -9.91
N THR A 376 20.94 6.73 -8.67
CA THR A 376 19.97 7.71 -8.15
C THR A 376 19.92 8.98 -8.99
N TYR A 377 21.08 9.51 -9.42
CA TYR A 377 21.10 10.69 -10.28
C TYR A 377 20.58 10.43 -11.69
N GLN A 378 20.87 9.26 -12.28
CA GLN A 378 20.30 8.87 -13.57
C GLN A 378 18.76 8.84 -13.49
N ARG A 379 18.21 8.25 -12.43
CA ARG A 379 16.77 8.22 -12.16
C ARG A 379 16.20 9.62 -11.96
N LEU A 380 16.91 10.49 -11.22
CA LEU A 380 16.50 11.88 -11.02
C LEU A 380 16.43 12.65 -12.35
N GLN A 381 17.45 12.57 -13.20
CA GLN A 381 17.43 13.22 -14.52
C GLN A 381 16.36 12.64 -15.44
N HIS A 382 16.10 11.33 -15.36
CA HIS A 382 15.02 10.69 -16.08
C HIS A 382 13.65 11.20 -15.62
N LEU A 383 13.45 11.31 -14.30
CA LEU A 383 12.22 11.86 -13.73
C LEU A 383 12.03 13.32 -14.16
N MET A 384 13.05 14.18 -14.05
CA MET A 384 12.94 15.61 -14.40
C MET A 384 12.42 15.82 -15.83
N ARG A 385 12.85 15.01 -16.79
CA ARG A 385 12.41 15.09 -18.19
C ARG A 385 10.95 14.66 -18.43
N GLN A 386 10.35 13.94 -17.49
CA GLN A 386 8.96 13.48 -17.57
C GLN A 386 8.01 14.35 -16.77
N LEU A 387 8.53 15.20 -15.89
CA LEU A 387 7.70 16.04 -15.06
C LEU A 387 6.93 17.06 -15.93
N PRO A 388 5.65 17.29 -15.63
CA PRO A 388 4.82 18.20 -16.42
C PRO A 388 5.28 19.66 -16.28
N GLU A 389 5.19 20.44 -17.36
CA GLU A 389 5.58 21.87 -17.39
C GLU A 389 5.01 22.70 -16.22
N GLY A 390 3.80 22.37 -15.73
CA GLY A 390 3.18 23.07 -14.60
C GLY A 390 3.95 23.00 -13.28
N ILE A 391 4.87 22.03 -13.09
CA ILE A 391 5.71 21.99 -11.89
C ILE A 391 6.89 22.96 -11.99
N HIS A 392 7.31 23.30 -13.21
CA HIS A 392 8.37 24.27 -13.46
C HIS A 392 7.88 25.66 -13.04
N GLY A 393 8.75 26.38 -12.34
CA GLY A 393 8.37 27.63 -11.69
C GLY A 393 7.28 27.55 -10.64
N PHE A 394 6.90 26.35 -10.17
CA PHE A 394 5.80 26.12 -9.23
C PHE A 394 4.45 26.72 -9.67
N ALA A 395 4.17 26.76 -10.97
CA ALA A 395 2.91 27.27 -11.51
C ALA A 395 1.68 26.46 -11.03
N GLN A 396 1.85 25.15 -10.81
CA GLN A 396 0.88 24.25 -10.20
C GLN A 396 1.53 23.56 -8.98
N PRO A 397 1.55 24.22 -7.81
CA PRO A 397 2.31 23.75 -6.63
C PRO A 397 1.87 22.37 -6.11
N GLN A 398 0.63 21.96 -6.37
CA GLN A 398 0.13 20.61 -6.04
C GLN A 398 0.98 19.49 -6.69
N LEU A 399 1.54 19.73 -7.88
CA LEU A 399 2.41 18.76 -8.56
C LEU A 399 3.67 18.45 -7.73
N LEU A 400 4.21 19.45 -7.03
CA LEU A 400 5.38 19.24 -6.18
C LEU A 400 5.05 18.33 -4.98
N MET A 401 3.85 18.47 -4.41
CA MET A 401 3.37 17.60 -3.34
C MET A 401 3.11 16.17 -3.85
N ALA A 402 2.61 16.03 -5.09
CA ALA A 402 2.45 14.73 -5.75
C ALA A 402 3.81 14.05 -5.98
N VAL A 403 4.82 14.79 -6.47
CA VAL A 403 6.20 14.28 -6.63
C VAL A 403 6.75 13.85 -5.27
N ALA A 404 6.58 14.66 -4.23
CA ALA A 404 7.06 14.35 -2.88
C ALA A 404 6.46 13.03 -2.36
N SER A 405 5.15 12.85 -2.46
CA SER A 405 4.47 11.63 -2.00
C SER A 405 4.94 10.40 -2.77
N HIS A 406 4.89 10.44 -4.11
CA HIS A 406 5.21 9.29 -4.94
C HIS A 406 6.70 8.93 -4.91
N ALA A 407 7.60 9.92 -4.90
CA ALA A 407 9.03 9.65 -4.79
C ALA A 407 9.37 9.01 -3.44
N ALA A 408 8.78 9.48 -2.33
CA ALA A 408 9.04 8.93 -1.00
C ALA A 408 8.58 7.48 -0.88
N ILE A 409 7.38 7.16 -1.39
CA ILE A 409 6.86 5.78 -1.41
C ILE A 409 7.74 4.88 -2.28
N ASN A 410 8.20 5.38 -3.42
CA ASN A 410 8.94 4.59 -4.41
C ASN A 410 10.37 4.24 -3.96
N ASP A 411 11.12 5.25 -3.53
CA ASP A 411 12.54 5.15 -3.21
C ASP A 411 13.03 6.40 -2.44
N PRO A 412 13.42 6.27 -1.16
CA PRO A 412 13.92 7.39 -0.38
C PRO A 412 15.10 8.17 -0.97
N SER A 413 16.01 7.54 -1.72
CA SER A 413 17.15 8.26 -2.31
C SER A 413 16.70 9.18 -3.45
N LEU A 414 15.76 8.72 -4.28
CA LEU A 414 15.16 9.53 -5.32
C LEU A 414 14.36 10.69 -4.70
N PHE A 415 13.62 10.45 -3.62
CA PHE A 415 12.93 11.49 -2.87
C PHE A 415 13.88 12.59 -2.38
N MET A 416 15.00 12.22 -1.73
CA MET A 416 16.01 13.19 -1.29
C MET A 416 16.57 14.00 -2.47
N GLY A 417 16.85 13.34 -3.59
CA GLY A 417 17.27 14.00 -4.83
C GLY A 417 16.24 15.02 -5.33
N CYS A 418 14.95 14.68 -5.32
CA CYS A 418 13.87 15.60 -5.65
C CYS A 418 13.79 16.78 -4.68
N VAL A 419 13.93 16.56 -3.38
CA VAL A 419 13.90 17.64 -2.37
C VAL A 419 15.05 18.63 -2.61
N ILE A 420 16.26 18.13 -2.92
CA ILE A 420 17.40 19.01 -3.22
C ILE A 420 17.19 19.74 -4.55
N GLN A 421 16.83 19.02 -5.61
CA GLN A 421 16.66 19.59 -6.95
C GLN A 421 15.53 20.65 -6.98
N GLN A 422 14.33 20.24 -6.56
CA GLN A 422 13.11 21.04 -6.67
C GLN A 422 12.94 21.98 -5.49
N GLY A 423 12.94 21.45 -4.26
CA GLY A 423 12.64 22.23 -3.06
C GLY A 423 13.73 23.26 -2.73
N LEU A 424 15.00 22.84 -2.81
CA LEU A 424 16.15 23.67 -2.45
C LEU A 424 16.69 24.49 -3.62
N CYS A 425 17.24 23.85 -4.66
CA CYS A 425 17.94 24.58 -5.72
C CYS A 425 16.99 25.38 -6.62
N ILE A 426 15.99 24.73 -7.24
CA ILE A 426 14.99 25.42 -8.07
C ILE A 426 14.19 26.42 -7.24
N GLY A 427 13.75 26.02 -6.04
CA GLY A 427 13.04 26.90 -5.12
C GLY A 427 13.81 28.17 -4.74
N THR A 428 15.13 28.07 -4.48
CA THR A 428 15.98 29.26 -4.26
C THR A 428 16.09 30.13 -5.50
N LEU A 429 16.31 29.55 -6.68
CA LEU A 429 16.43 30.33 -7.92
C LEU A 429 15.14 31.07 -8.25
N LEU A 430 13.98 30.43 -8.04
CA LEU A 430 12.68 31.06 -8.24
C LEU A 430 12.45 32.26 -7.35
N ALA A 431 12.88 32.18 -6.10
CA ALA A 431 12.72 33.27 -5.13
C ALA A 431 13.50 34.53 -5.52
N PHE A 432 14.62 34.36 -6.24
CA PHE A 432 15.54 35.44 -6.57
C PHE A 432 15.59 35.78 -8.07
N GLU A 433 14.73 35.15 -8.88
CA GLU A 433 14.75 35.30 -10.35
C GLU A 433 14.44 36.74 -10.80
N GLN A 434 13.58 37.45 -10.06
CA GLN A 434 13.18 38.83 -10.41
C GLN A 434 14.34 39.82 -10.38
N ASP A 435 15.30 39.60 -9.48
CA ASP A 435 16.48 40.45 -9.31
C ASP A 435 17.67 39.99 -10.16
N HIS A 436 17.52 38.89 -10.92
CA HIS A 436 18.66 38.12 -11.40
C HIS A 436 18.51 37.58 -12.85
N PRO A 437 19.11 38.24 -13.86
CA PRO A 437 18.89 37.91 -15.29
C PRO A 437 19.24 36.47 -15.69
N HIS A 438 20.22 35.85 -15.03
CA HIS A 438 20.69 34.49 -15.34
C HIS A 438 20.03 33.38 -14.49
N ALA A 439 19.26 33.74 -13.44
CA ALA A 439 18.64 32.75 -12.55
C ALA A 439 17.62 31.87 -13.28
N ALA A 440 16.85 32.46 -14.20
CA ALA A 440 15.92 31.75 -15.08
C ALA A 440 16.62 30.64 -15.89
N GLN A 441 17.79 30.95 -16.46
CA GLN A 441 18.56 30.01 -17.27
C GLN A 441 19.10 28.86 -16.43
N TRP A 442 19.65 29.14 -15.25
CA TRP A 442 20.14 28.12 -14.33
C TRP A 442 19.01 27.23 -13.81
N ARG A 443 17.87 27.85 -13.48
CA ARG A 443 16.66 27.13 -13.07
C ARG A 443 16.22 26.18 -14.16
N HIS A 444 16.13 26.64 -15.40
CA HIS A 444 15.73 25.82 -16.54
C HIS A 444 16.67 24.60 -16.75
N GLN A 445 17.98 24.77 -16.53
CA GLN A 445 18.95 23.66 -16.59
C GLN A 445 18.69 22.61 -15.49
N LEU A 446 18.23 23.02 -14.31
CA LEU A 446 17.84 22.10 -13.23
C LEU A 446 16.47 21.46 -13.51
N GLU A 447 15.49 22.22 -13.98
CA GLU A 447 14.13 21.75 -14.29
C GLU A 447 14.12 20.68 -15.38
N THR A 448 14.98 20.82 -16.38
CA THR A 448 15.14 19.84 -17.48
C THR A 448 16.01 18.64 -17.10
N GLY A 449 16.64 18.66 -15.93
CA GLY A 449 17.62 17.65 -15.51
C GLY A 449 18.95 17.69 -16.28
N ALA A 450 19.19 18.73 -17.08
CA ALA A 450 20.48 18.95 -17.75
C ALA A 450 21.62 19.09 -16.75
N ARG A 451 21.33 19.67 -15.57
CA ARG A 451 22.25 19.77 -14.43
C ARG A 451 21.62 19.24 -13.15
N LEU A 452 22.48 18.76 -12.27
CA LEU A 452 22.13 18.27 -10.95
C LEU A 452 22.41 19.32 -9.89
N GLY A 453 21.43 19.61 -9.05
CA GLY A 453 21.52 20.58 -7.98
C GLY A 453 22.33 20.09 -6.79
N VAL A 454 23.15 20.97 -6.24
CA VAL A 454 23.83 20.81 -4.95
C VAL A 454 23.46 22.00 -4.08
N TYR A 455 23.02 21.74 -2.85
CA TYR A 455 22.70 22.79 -1.90
C TYR A 455 23.69 22.79 -0.74
N ALA A 456 24.62 23.74 -0.73
CA ALA A 456 25.76 23.78 0.16
C ALA A 456 25.64 24.92 1.19
N LEU A 457 24.81 24.68 2.20
CA LEU A 457 24.62 25.57 3.34
C LEU A 457 25.53 25.17 4.52
N THR A 458 25.43 23.91 4.93
CA THR A 458 26.09 23.33 6.11
C THR A 458 27.60 23.26 5.98
N GLU A 459 28.30 23.60 7.05
CA GLU A 459 29.75 23.44 7.24
C GLU A 459 30.04 22.50 8.40
N ILE A 460 31.13 21.72 8.32
CA ILE A 460 31.41 20.66 9.30
C ILE A 460 31.92 21.15 10.66
N GLY A 461 32.40 22.40 10.74
CA GLY A 461 33.13 22.91 11.89
C GLY A 461 32.27 23.40 13.04
N ARG A 462 31.01 23.80 12.76
CA ARG A 462 30.12 24.39 13.76
C ARG A 462 28.70 23.89 13.55
N SER A 463 28.03 23.55 14.66
CA SER A 463 26.58 23.34 14.65
C SER A 463 25.88 24.65 14.28
N ASN A 464 24.77 24.58 13.54
CA ASN A 464 24.04 25.75 13.03
C ASN A 464 24.91 26.74 12.23
N SER A 465 25.88 26.24 11.45
CA SER A 465 26.81 27.06 10.65
C SER A 465 26.14 28.07 9.72
N HIS A 466 24.87 27.87 9.36
CA HIS A 466 24.08 28.80 8.55
C HIS A 466 23.91 30.18 9.20
N MET A 467 23.99 30.28 10.53
CA MET A 467 23.94 31.55 11.26
C MET A 467 25.19 32.44 11.02
N GLY A 468 26.29 31.85 10.55
CA GLY A 468 27.55 32.55 10.35
C GLY A 468 28.54 31.65 9.60
N ALA A 469 28.32 31.54 8.29
CA ALA A 469 29.15 30.72 7.40
C ALA A 469 30.61 31.19 7.46
N CYS A 470 31.55 30.26 7.52
CA CYS A 470 32.99 30.57 7.49
C CYS A 470 33.55 30.57 6.06
N VAL A 471 32.85 29.98 5.07
CA VAL A 471 33.21 30.20 3.66
C VAL A 471 33.01 31.66 3.32
N GLU A 472 34.03 32.30 2.75
CA GLU A 472 34.05 33.74 2.47
C GLU A 472 33.82 33.99 0.98
N ALA A 473 33.01 35.01 0.67
CA ALA A 473 32.88 35.59 -0.66
C ALA A 473 33.33 37.05 -0.61
N VAL A 474 34.60 37.29 -0.95
CA VAL A 474 35.21 38.63 -0.87
C VAL A 474 34.96 39.39 -2.17
N PHE A 475 34.34 40.56 -2.08
CA PHE A 475 34.10 41.42 -3.24
C PHE A 475 35.40 42.13 -3.69
N ASP A 476 35.74 41.95 -4.96
CA ASP A 476 36.86 42.62 -5.63
C ASP A 476 36.35 43.86 -6.37
N PRO A 477 36.66 45.08 -5.89
CA PRO A 477 36.13 46.32 -6.46
C PRO A 477 36.71 46.65 -7.84
N GLN A 478 37.89 46.11 -8.20
CA GLN A 478 38.53 46.42 -9.48
C GLN A 478 37.85 45.68 -10.63
N THR A 479 37.51 44.42 -10.43
CA THR A 479 36.88 43.57 -11.44
C THR A 479 35.38 43.42 -11.24
N ARG A 480 34.82 43.95 -10.15
CA ARG A 480 33.43 43.74 -9.69
C ARG A 480 33.04 42.27 -9.69
N THR A 481 33.90 41.42 -9.14
CA THR A 481 33.69 39.97 -8.99
C THR A 481 33.77 39.57 -7.52
N PHE A 482 33.31 38.37 -7.17
CA PHE A 482 33.58 37.78 -5.87
C PHE A 482 34.72 36.75 -5.95
N VAL A 483 35.47 36.59 -4.87
CA VAL A 483 36.43 35.51 -4.70
C VAL A 483 35.94 34.63 -3.55
N LEU A 484 35.52 33.42 -3.89
CA LEU A 484 35.03 32.43 -2.94
C LEU A 484 36.19 31.59 -2.39
N ASN A 485 36.28 31.47 -1.07
CA ASN A 485 37.38 30.76 -0.41
C ASN A 485 36.93 29.99 0.85
N THR A 486 37.49 28.80 1.04
CA THR A 486 37.34 28.00 2.26
C THR A 486 38.57 28.23 3.15
N PRO A 487 38.48 29.04 4.23
CA PRO A 487 39.67 29.49 4.96
C PRO A 487 40.35 28.39 5.78
N ASN A 488 39.62 27.34 6.17
CA ASN A 488 40.14 26.23 6.95
C ASN A 488 39.22 25.00 6.85
N LYS A 489 39.65 23.86 7.40
CA LYS A 489 38.88 22.62 7.36
C LYS A 489 37.51 22.70 8.06
N ALA A 490 37.36 23.57 9.05
CA ALA A 490 36.09 23.76 9.74
C ALA A 490 35.01 24.38 8.81
N ALA A 491 35.44 25.13 7.79
CA ALA A 491 34.57 25.76 6.79
C ALA A 491 34.25 24.83 5.60
N LEU A 492 34.68 23.56 5.60
CA LEU A 492 34.32 22.62 4.54
C LEU A 492 32.81 22.44 4.48
N LYS A 493 32.23 22.61 3.29
CA LYS A 493 30.81 22.37 3.05
C LYS A 493 30.51 20.88 3.09
N PHE A 494 29.36 20.51 3.65
CA PHE A 494 28.85 19.14 3.65
C PHE A 494 27.55 19.06 2.85
N ALA A 495 27.60 18.43 1.68
CA ALA A 495 26.50 18.41 0.70
C ALA A 495 26.57 17.18 -0.22
N ASN A 496 25.62 17.01 -1.14
CA ASN A 496 25.54 15.91 -2.12
C ASN A 496 26.59 16.04 -3.25
N VAL A 497 27.87 15.90 -2.90
CA VAL A 497 29.04 16.15 -3.78
C VAL A 497 29.91 14.92 -4.04
N GLY A 498 29.63 13.79 -3.40
CA GLY A 498 30.48 12.60 -3.42
C GLY A 498 30.68 11.99 -4.81
N ILE A 499 29.66 12.06 -5.68
CA ILE A 499 29.82 11.77 -7.12
C ILE A 499 30.23 13.06 -7.82
N ASN A 500 31.53 13.19 -8.08
CA ASN A 500 32.17 14.43 -8.50
C ASN A 500 32.48 14.53 -10.01
N ASN A 501 31.98 13.60 -10.81
CA ASN A 501 32.15 13.56 -12.27
C ASN A 501 30.79 13.60 -13.01
N LEU A 502 29.86 14.37 -12.47
CA LEU A 502 28.56 14.69 -13.09
C LEU A 502 28.44 16.21 -13.21
N ASP A 503 27.64 16.70 -14.15
CA ASP A 503 27.36 18.14 -14.29
C ASP A 503 26.52 18.62 -13.10
N LYS A 504 27.21 19.17 -12.09
CA LYS A 504 26.63 19.63 -10.82
C LYS A 504 26.72 21.14 -10.71
N MET A 505 25.59 21.76 -10.40
CA MET A 505 25.48 23.19 -10.11
C MET A 505 25.20 23.37 -8.62
N GLY A 506 26.03 24.18 -7.97
CA GLY A 506 25.91 24.50 -6.56
C GLY A 506 25.13 25.78 -6.31
N VAL A 507 24.22 25.75 -5.34
CA VAL A 507 23.78 26.90 -4.56
C VAL A 507 24.59 26.88 -3.27
N VAL A 508 25.61 27.73 -3.18
CA VAL A 508 26.61 27.75 -2.10
C VAL A 508 26.42 28.98 -1.23
N PHE A 509 26.26 28.80 0.07
CA PHE A 509 26.14 29.91 1.01
C PHE A 509 27.49 30.34 1.54
N ALA A 510 27.76 31.64 1.51
CA ALA A 510 29.02 32.22 1.95
C ALA A 510 28.82 33.57 2.63
N GLN A 511 29.71 33.90 3.54
CA GLN A 511 29.80 35.21 4.18
C GLN A 511 30.35 36.22 3.18
N VAL A 512 29.51 37.18 2.78
CA VAL A 512 29.92 38.27 1.90
C VAL A 512 30.77 39.26 2.68
N THR A 513 31.88 39.68 2.08
CA THR A 513 32.76 40.72 2.62
C THR A 513 32.99 41.80 1.58
N VAL A 514 32.69 43.06 1.93
CA VAL A 514 32.87 44.24 1.06
C VAL A 514 33.72 45.26 1.81
N GLN A 515 34.82 45.72 1.21
CA GLN A 515 35.77 46.66 1.83
C GLN A 515 36.26 46.21 3.23
N GLY A 516 36.39 44.89 3.45
CA GLY A 516 36.81 44.31 4.73
C GLY A 516 35.69 44.20 5.78
N GLN A 517 34.47 44.65 5.49
CA GLN A 517 33.32 44.52 6.37
C GLN A 517 32.51 43.26 6.04
N ALA A 518 32.14 42.48 7.05
CA ALA A 518 31.24 41.34 6.93
C ALA A 518 29.79 41.80 6.69
N CYS A 519 29.23 41.47 5.53
CA CYS A 519 27.91 41.92 5.05
C CYS A 519 26.81 40.87 5.19
N GLY A 520 27.06 39.74 5.86
CA GLY A 520 26.10 38.66 6.09
C GLY A 520 26.27 37.46 5.14
N VAL A 521 25.48 36.42 5.35
CA VAL A 521 25.52 35.17 4.58
C VAL A 521 24.57 35.25 3.40
N PHE A 522 25.05 34.95 2.19
CA PHE A 522 24.27 34.95 0.95
C PHE A 522 24.49 33.69 0.12
N ALA A 523 23.55 33.40 -0.78
CA ALA A 523 23.67 32.31 -1.74
C ALA A 523 24.42 32.74 -3.01
N PHE A 524 25.22 31.82 -3.54
CA PHE A 524 25.95 31.96 -4.80
C PHE A 524 25.67 30.77 -5.70
N VAL A 525 25.53 31.01 -7.01
CA VAL A 525 25.32 29.96 -8.01
C VAL A 525 26.60 29.76 -8.83
N LEU A 526 27.09 28.52 -8.90
CA LEU A 526 28.29 28.18 -9.67
C LEU A 526 28.31 26.71 -10.11
N PRO A 527 28.97 26.37 -11.22
CA PRO A 527 29.25 24.98 -11.55
C PRO A 527 30.31 24.41 -10.59
N LEU A 528 30.05 23.22 -10.05
CA LEU A 528 30.94 22.52 -9.11
C LEU A 528 31.76 21.43 -9.80
N SER A 529 31.14 20.67 -10.71
CA SER A 529 31.79 19.60 -11.46
C SER A 529 31.15 19.39 -12.83
N ASP A 530 31.84 18.69 -13.72
CA ASP A 530 31.34 18.16 -14.98
C ASP A 530 31.78 16.69 -15.17
N ALA A 531 31.58 16.13 -16.37
CA ALA A 531 31.97 14.75 -16.67
C ALA A 531 33.47 14.43 -16.48
N LYS A 532 34.34 15.46 -16.48
CA LYS A 532 35.79 15.34 -16.27
C LYS A 532 36.21 15.49 -14.80
N GLY A 533 35.30 15.91 -13.92
CA GLY A 533 35.57 16.09 -12.49
C GLY A 533 35.22 17.49 -11.98
N PRO A 534 35.72 17.86 -10.78
CA PRO A 534 35.54 19.19 -10.19
C PRO A 534 36.08 20.33 -11.08
N ARG A 535 35.43 21.50 -11.00
CA ARG A 535 35.86 22.71 -11.71
C ARG A 535 37.12 23.32 -11.07
N PRO A 536 37.90 24.15 -11.80
CA PRO A 536 39.11 24.77 -11.24
C PRO A 536 38.85 25.50 -9.92
N GLY A 537 39.68 25.23 -8.91
CA GLY A 537 39.55 25.78 -7.56
C GLY A 537 38.46 25.13 -6.70
N VAL A 538 37.66 24.20 -7.23
CA VAL A 538 36.68 23.40 -6.47
C VAL A 538 37.29 22.05 -6.13
N CYS A 539 37.23 21.63 -4.87
CA CYS A 539 37.58 20.27 -4.46
C CYS A 539 36.37 19.58 -3.85
N MET A 540 36.17 18.30 -4.17
CA MET A 540 35.04 17.48 -3.73
C MET A 540 35.57 16.12 -3.25
N SER A 541 35.16 15.67 -2.07
CA SER A 541 35.57 14.36 -1.53
C SER A 541 34.78 13.20 -2.15
N SER A 542 35.18 11.97 -1.85
CA SER A 542 34.31 10.80 -2.01
C SER A 542 33.06 10.90 -1.11
N PRO A 543 32.01 10.10 -1.38
CA PRO A 543 30.86 10.00 -0.49
C PRO A 543 31.26 9.56 0.92
N ALA A 544 30.63 10.13 1.93
CA ALA A 544 30.67 9.68 3.31
C ALA A 544 29.80 8.43 3.47
N GLU A 545 30.24 7.48 4.29
CA GLU A 545 29.49 6.25 4.54
C GLU A 545 28.29 6.50 5.47
N ILE A 546 27.11 6.69 4.88
CA ILE A 546 25.86 6.87 5.62
C ILE A 546 24.90 5.73 5.24
N ARG A 547 25.01 4.58 5.92
CA ARG A 547 24.24 3.37 5.57
C ARG A 547 22.73 3.55 5.55
N ALA A 548 22.21 4.45 6.39
CA ALA A 548 20.78 4.70 6.49
C ALA A 548 20.20 5.42 5.25
N VAL A 549 21.01 6.15 4.47
CA VAL A 549 20.52 6.89 3.31
C VAL A 549 21.47 6.81 2.12
N PRO A 550 21.02 6.32 0.94
CA PRO A 550 21.87 6.15 -0.22
C PRO A 550 22.00 7.43 -1.08
N LEU A 551 22.40 8.56 -0.47
CA LEU A 551 22.78 9.78 -1.21
C LEU A 551 24.26 10.13 -0.94
N ASP A 552 24.92 10.71 -1.94
CA ASP A 552 26.37 10.91 -2.00
C ASP A 552 26.87 12.13 -1.20
N TYR A 553 26.47 12.26 0.07
CA TYR A 553 26.98 13.35 0.90
C TYR A 553 28.51 13.30 1.01
N GLY A 554 29.17 14.44 0.89
CA GLY A 554 30.62 14.56 0.93
C GLY A 554 31.04 15.99 1.27
N LEU A 555 32.34 16.23 1.25
CA LEU A 555 32.95 17.52 1.57
C LEU A 555 33.28 18.30 0.31
N ALA A 556 33.05 19.62 0.35
CA ALA A 556 33.48 20.54 -0.70
C ALA A 556 34.28 21.72 -0.14
N SER A 557 35.28 22.17 -0.90
CA SER A 557 36.08 23.37 -0.62
C SER A 557 36.28 24.22 -1.87
N PHE A 558 36.58 25.50 -1.64
CA PHE A 558 36.84 26.49 -2.67
C PHE A 558 38.21 27.13 -2.40
N ASP A 559 39.10 27.09 -3.38
CA ASP A 559 40.39 27.77 -3.37
C ASP A 559 40.35 28.93 -4.36
N ARG A 560 40.10 30.13 -3.82
CA ARG A 560 40.08 31.40 -4.56
C ARG A 560 39.28 31.36 -5.87
N VAL A 561 38.10 30.75 -5.84
CA VAL A 561 37.22 30.61 -7.01
C VAL A 561 36.64 31.99 -7.35
N ARG A 562 37.00 32.54 -8.51
CA ARG A 562 36.49 33.84 -8.97
C ARG A 562 35.11 33.66 -9.58
N LEU A 563 34.14 34.40 -9.05
CA LEU A 563 32.74 34.38 -9.46
C LEU A 563 32.34 35.74 -10.04
N PRO A 564 31.63 35.78 -11.18
CA PRO A 564 31.11 37.04 -11.69
C PRO A 564 30.08 37.64 -10.72
N PHE A 565 29.79 38.94 -10.85
CA PHE A 565 28.89 39.66 -9.93
C PHE A 565 27.52 38.99 -9.84
N ASP A 566 27.02 38.52 -10.98
CA ASP A 566 25.76 37.80 -11.16
C ASP A 566 25.80 36.36 -10.61
N ALA A 567 26.92 35.85 -10.10
CA ALA A 567 26.84 34.60 -9.32
C ALA A 567 26.14 34.82 -7.97
N TRP A 568 26.09 36.05 -7.47
CA TRP A 568 25.54 36.41 -6.16
C TRP A 568 24.03 36.60 -6.24
N LEU A 569 23.28 35.72 -5.57
CA LEU A 569 21.84 35.90 -5.36
C LEU A 569 21.65 36.95 -4.27
N CYS A 570 21.60 38.21 -4.69
CA CYS A 570 21.71 39.36 -3.79
C CYS A 570 20.47 39.58 -2.91
N ASP A 571 19.33 38.97 -3.25
CA ASP A 571 18.13 38.94 -2.41
C ASP A 571 17.75 40.37 -1.96
N GLY A 572 17.59 41.29 -2.92
CA GLY A 572 17.31 42.71 -2.66
C GLY A 572 18.45 43.56 -2.07
N ALA A 573 19.59 42.97 -1.68
CA ALA A 573 20.80 43.73 -1.35
C ALA A 573 21.51 44.22 -2.63
N SER A 574 22.37 45.22 -2.49
CA SER A 574 23.13 45.77 -3.62
C SER A 574 24.52 46.25 -3.23
N ILE A 575 25.41 46.33 -4.22
CA ILE A 575 26.71 47.01 -4.11
C ILE A 575 26.74 48.11 -5.16
N ASP A 576 26.76 49.36 -4.71
CA ASP A 576 26.67 50.53 -5.59
C ASP A 576 27.93 50.74 -6.44
N ALA A 577 27.92 51.79 -7.27
CA ALA A 577 29.05 52.15 -8.13
C ALA A 577 30.29 52.61 -7.34
N ALA A 578 30.11 53.05 -6.09
CA ALA A 578 31.19 53.40 -5.16
C ALA A 578 31.67 52.20 -4.33
N ASN A 579 31.14 51.00 -4.59
CA ASN A 579 31.45 49.75 -3.88
C ASN A 579 30.99 49.72 -2.42
N HIS A 580 29.94 50.46 -2.07
CA HIS A 580 29.28 50.35 -0.78
C HIS A 580 28.15 49.32 -0.83
N PHE A 581 28.07 48.52 0.23
CA PHE A 581 27.00 47.54 0.41
C PHE A 581 25.75 48.19 1.01
N HIS A 582 24.59 47.90 0.42
CA HIS A 582 23.29 48.37 0.88
C HIS A 582 22.34 47.18 1.03
N ASP A 583 21.57 47.16 2.11
CA ASP A 583 20.53 46.15 2.34
C ASP A 583 19.27 46.82 2.94
N PRO A 584 18.08 46.57 2.37
CA PRO A 584 16.86 47.23 2.81
C PRO A 584 16.40 46.86 4.22
N LEU A 585 16.88 45.75 4.81
CA LEU A 585 16.47 45.29 6.14
C LEU A 585 17.41 45.72 7.27
N GLY A 586 18.63 46.15 6.96
CA GLY A 586 19.65 46.64 7.91
C GLY A 586 20.25 45.58 8.84
N SER A 587 19.44 44.66 9.38
CA SER A 587 19.85 43.58 10.29
C SER A 587 20.35 42.36 9.52
N THR A 588 21.49 41.79 9.95
CA THR A 588 22.05 40.54 9.41
C THR A 588 21.12 39.34 9.63
N ASP A 589 20.33 39.33 10.71
CA ASP A 589 19.43 38.22 11.05
C ASP A 589 18.19 38.23 10.17
N ARG A 590 17.58 39.41 9.96
CA ARG A 590 16.44 39.57 9.06
C ARG A 590 16.84 39.25 7.61
N ARG A 591 18.06 39.62 7.22
CA ARG A 591 18.66 39.26 5.94
C ARG A 591 18.87 37.75 5.80
N LEU A 592 19.39 37.08 6.84
CA LEU A 592 19.56 35.63 6.81
C LEU A 592 18.23 34.91 6.64
N ILE A 593 17.17 35.31 7.35
CA ILE A 593 15.82 34.76 7.18
C ILE A 593 15.37 34.90 5.72
N ARG A 594 15.55 36.09 5.13
CA ARG A 594 15.19 36.37 3.73
C ARG A 594 15.95 35.48 2.74
N SER A 595 17.26 35.32 2.94
CA SER A 595 18.12 34.48 2.09
C SER A 595 17.89 32.97 2.28
N LEU A 596 17.36 32.55 3.44
CA LEU A 596 16.94 31.18 3.74
C LEU A 596 15.45 30.94 3.42
N PHE A 597 14.98 31.36 2.24
CA PHE A 597 13.59 31.17 1.82
C PHE A 597 13.21 29.71 1.47
N ALA A 598 14.10 28.98 0.80
CA ALA A 598 13.84 27.62 0.29
C ALA A 598 13.36 26.54 1.30
N PRO A 599 13.71 26.59 2.61
CA PRO A 599 13.20 25.67 3.62
C PRO A 599 11.67 25.50 3.63
N LYS A 600 10.87 26.53 3.29
CA LYS A 600 9.40 26.42 3.21
C LYS A 600 8.97 25.29 2.26
N ASN A 601 9.58 25.24 1.06
CA ASN A 601 9.30 24.21 0.06
C ASN A 601 9.70 22.82 0.57
N VAL A 602 10.87 22.75 1.20
CA VAL A 602 11.40 21.51 1.77
C VAL A 602 10.49 20.97 2.84
N TRP A 603 10.08 21.79 3.81
CA TRP A 603 9.22 21.34 4.90
C TRP A 603 7.88 20.82 4.42
N ALA A 604 7.27 21.46 3.41
CA ALA A 604 6.05 20.96 2.77
C ALA A 604 6.28 19.59 2.12
N MET A 605 7.32 19.45 1.28
CA MET A 605 7.67 18.19 0.63
C MET A 605 7.99 17.08 1.63
N VAL A 606 8.76 17.39 2.67
CA VAL A 606 9.22 16.44 3.69
C VAL A 606 8.07 16.00 4.58
N GLY A 607 7.19 16.91 5.00
CA GLY A 607 5.96 16.55 5.73
C GLY A 607 5.09 15.59 4.93
N ILE A 608 4.86 15.87 3.64
CA ILE A 608 4.10 15.00 2.75
C ILE A 608 4.80 13.65 2.51
N GLY A 609 6.12 13.65 2.28
CA GLY A 609 6.89 12.43 2.07
C GLY A 609 6.88 11.52 3.30
N LEU A 610 7.22 12.05 4.48
CA LEU A 610 7.26 11.31 5.74
C LEU A 610 5.88 10.74 6.12
N SER A 611 4.82 11.54 6.01
CA SER A 611 3.46 11.06 6.30
C SER A 611 2.96 10.02 5.31
N SER A 612 3.37 10.09 4.03
CA SER A 612 3.02 9.07 3.04
C SER A 612 3.74 7.75 3.31
N VAL A 613 5.04 7.76 3.68
CA VAL A 613 5.74 6.51 4.04
C VAL A 613 5.25 5.92 5.36
N MET A 614 4.72 6.73 6.28
CA MET A 614 4.05 6.23 7.48
C MET A 614 2.79 5.43 7.13
N LEU A 615 1.94 5.94 6.23
CA LEU A 615 0.79 5.19 5.72
C LEU A 615 1.22 3.92 4.98
N ALA A 616 2.28 4.00 4.16
CA ALA A 616 2.85 2.83 3.51
C ALA A 616 3.31 1.77 4.53
N CYS A 617 4.07 2.15 5.55
CA CYS A 617 4.54 1.22 6.58
C CYS A 617 3.37 0.55 7.33
N ALA A 618 2.41 1.35 7.81
CA ALA A 618 1.29 0.84 8.58
C ALA A 618 0.43 -0.12 7.75
N THR A 619 0.12 0.23 6.50
CA THR A 619 -0.70 -0.61 5.61
C THR A 619 0.02 -1.85 5.12
N LEU A 620 1.34 -1.79 4.87
CA LEU A 620 2.15 -2.96 4.56
C LEU A 620 2.17 -3.95 5.73
N ALA A 621 2.36 -3.45 6.95
CA ALA A 621 2.38 -4.30 8.15
C ALA A 621 1.00 -4.88 8.47
N LEU A 622 -0.07 -4.10 8.29
CA LEU A 622 -1.45 -4.59 8.40
C LEU A 622 -1.76 -5.64 7.33
N THR A 623 -1.33 -5.43 6.08
CA THR A 623 -1.50 -6.42 4.99
C THR A 623 -0.81 -7.73 5.33
N HIS A 624 0.43 -7.66 5.81
CA HIS A 624 1.17 -8.84 6.25
C HIS A 624 0.48 -9.53 7.42
N ALA A 625 0.08 -8.78 8.45
CA ALA A 625 -0.58 -9.33 9.63
C ALA A 625 -1.97 -9.91 9.34
N ASN A 626 -2.71 -9.34 8.38
CA ASN A 626 -4.03 -9.83 7.96
C ASN A 626 -3.95 -11.18 7.23
N ARG A 627 -2.86 -11.42 6.50
CA ARG A 627 -2.69 -12.63 5.66
C ARG A 627 -1.82 -13.72 6.29
N ARG A 628 -1.20 -13.46 7.43
CA ARG A 628 -0.26 -14.38 8.06
C ARG A 628 -0.88 -15.06 9.28
N THR A 629 -0.68 -16.36 9.37
CA THR A 629 -1.04 -17.17 10.54
C THR A 629 0.19 -17.53 11.37
N THR A 630 -0.01 -17.88 12.63
CA THR A 630 1.05 -18.35 13.53
C THR A 630 0.93 -19.83 13.83
N GLN A 631 2.07 -20.50 14.09
CA GLN A 631 2.08 -21.80 14.75
C GLN A 631 2.49 -21.62 16.21
N ALA A 632 1.60 -21.99 17.12
CA ALA A 632 1.79 -21.76 18.54
C ALA A 632 0.99 -22.76 19.38
N ARG A 633 1.35 -22.95 20.65
CA ARG A 633 0.57 -23.77 21.59
C ARG A 633 -0.80 -23.16 21.91
N ILE A 634 -0.93 -21.84 21.76
CA ILE A 634 -2.17 -21.07 21.92
C ILE A 634 -2.37 -20.29 20.62
N GLY A 635 -3.56 -20.41 20.00
CA GLY A 635 -3.86 -19.74 18.72
C GLY A 635 -3.14 -20.36 17.53
N ASN A 636 -2.94 -21.68 17.52
CA ASN A 636 -2.35 -22.39 16.38
C ASN A 636 -3.22 -22.18 15.13
N GLY A 637 -2.60 -21.79 14.01
CA GLY A 637 -3.30 -21.50 12.77
C GLY A 637 -4.10 -20.20 12.77
N THR A 638 -4.13 -19.45 13.87
CA THR A 638 -4.86 -18.18 13.94
C THR A 638 -4.09 -17.05 13.26
N GLY A 639 -4.80 -16.14 12.59
CA GLY A 639 -4.23 -14.93 11.98
C GLY A 639 -3.58 -14.00 13.00
N LEU A 640 -2.53 -13.27 12.60
CA LEU A 640 -1.77 -12.42 13.52
C LEU A 640 -2.61 -11.28 14.12
N LEU A 641 -3.61 -10.76 13.40
CA LEU A 641 -4.49 -9.70 13.91
C LEU A 641 -5.47 -10.16 15.00
N ALA A 642 -5.62 -11.46 15.24
CA ALA A 642 -6.40 -11.96 16.39
C ALA A 642 -5.72 -11.63 17.73
N PHE A 643 -4.42 -11.41 17.75
CA PHE A 643 -3.67 -11.08 18.95
C PHE A 643 -3.78 -9.58 19.25
N ARG A 644 -4.37 -9.23 20.41
CA ARG A 644 -4.52 -7.83 20.87
C ARG A 644 -3.22 -7.03 20.81
N THR A 645 -2.10 -7.63 21.21
CA THR A 645 -0.78 -7.00 21.16
C THR A 645 -0.33 -6.62 19.75
N GLN A 646 -0.72 -7.41 18.75
CA GLN A 646 -0.40 -7.14 17.34
C GLN A 646 -1.30 -6.03 16.80
N ARG A 647 -2.62 -6.16 16.97
CA ARG A 647 -3.57 -5.16 16.44
C ARG A 647 -3.43 -3.80 17.11
N ARG A 648 -3.24 -3.76 18.44
CA ARG A 648 -3.07 -2.50 19.18
C ARG A 648 -1.87 -1.71 18.66
N ALA A 649 -0.74 -2.38 18.47
CA ALA A 649 0.47 -1.75 17.93
C ALA A 649 0.28 -1.25 16.48
N LEU A 650 -0.29 -2.07 15.60
CA LEU A 650 -0.45 -1.73 14.19
C LEU A 650 -1.52 -0.66 13.93
N PHE A 651 -2.63 -0.69 14.67
CA PHE A 651 -3.62 0.39 14.58
C PHE A 651 -3.13 1.68 15.24
N GLY A 652 -2.25 1.61 16.26
CA GLY A 652 -1.58 2.80 16.83
C GLY A 652 -0.63 3.44 15.82
N CYS A 653 0.09 2.61 15.05
CA CYS A 653 0.86 3.06 13.89
C CYS A 653 -0.04 3.73 12.84
N LEU A 654 -1.15 3.09 12.45
CA LEU A 654 -2.07 3.68 11.45
C LEU A 654 -2.70 4.99 11.95
N ALA A 655 -3.07 5.07 13.23
CA ALA A 655 -3.59 6.27 13.87
C ALA A 655 -2.55 7.41 13.87
N THR A 656 -1.30 7.11 14.20
CA THR A 656 -0.18 8.06 14.10
C THR A 656 0.02 8.54 12.66
N ALA A 657 0.05 7.62 11.70
CA ALA A 657 0.17 7.97 10.28
C ALA A 657 -0.98 8.87 9.81
N TYR A 658 -2.21 8.57 10.21
CA TYR A 658 -3.41 9.35 9.89
C TYR A 658 -3.33 10.78 10.44
N VAL A 659 -3.00 10.95 11.72
CA VAL A 659 -2.91 12.28 12.34
C VAL A 659 -1.78 13.10 11.74
N MET A 660 -0.59 12.50 11.57
CA MET A 660 0.53 13.18 10.93
C MET A 660 0.22 13.55 9.48
N LYS A 661 -0.53 12.72 8.76
CA LYS A 661 -0.97 13.02 7.39
C LYS A 661 -1.95 14.19 7.35
N CYS A 662 -2.91 14.27 8.27
CA CYS A 662 -3.80 15.42 8.38
C CYS A 662 -3.01 16.72 8.60
N PHE A 663 -2.05 16.71 9.53
CA PHE A 663 -1.21 17.87 9.81
C PHE A 663 -0.32 18.28 8.63
N ALA A 664 0.29 17.29 7.96
CA ALA A 664 1.07 17.51 6.74
C ALA A 664 0.22 18.07 5.60
N ASN A 665 -1.02 17.62 5.44
CA ASN A 665 -1.93 18.09 4.41
C ASN A 665 -2.35 19.55 4.64
N ASP A 666 -2.63 19.95 5.88
CA ASP A 666 -2.93 21.36 6.20
C ASP A 666 -1.71 22.26 5.98
N SER A 667 -0.52 21.76 6.32
CA SER A 667 0.73 22.45 6.03
C SER A 667 1.00 22.61 4.53
N ALA A 668 0.68 21.58 3.74
CA ALA A 668 0.78 21.62 2.29
C ALA A 668 -0.25 22.60 1.68
N ARG A 669 -1.48 22.67 2.21
CA ARG A 669 -2.48 23.70 1.83
C ARG A 669 -1.94 25.11 2.06
N LEU A 670 -1.41 25.36 3.25
CA LEU A 670 -0.80 26.65 3.61
C LEU A 670 0.31 27.05 2.62
N TRP A 671 1.16 26.11 2.25
CA TRP A 671 2.24 26.36 1.28
C TRP A 671 1.72 26.58 -0.15
N ILE A 672 0.75 25.79 -0.61
CA ILE A 672 0.11 25.94 -1.92
C ILE A 672 -0.54 27.32 -2.07
N GLU A 673 -1.34 27.73 -1.08
CA GLU A 673 -2.02 29.03 -1.06
C GLU A 673 -1.03 30.20 -1.00
N GLY A 674 0.02 30.06 -0.19
CA GLY A 674 1.10 31.05 -0.10
C GLY A 674 1.89 31.19 -1.40
N THR A 675 2.08 30.11 -2.15
CA THR A 675 2.77 30.12 -3.45
C THR A 675 1.89 30.75 -4.52
N ALA A 676 0.61 30.37 -4.59
CA ALA A 676 -0.34 30.89 -5.57
C ALA A 676 -0.59 32.40 -5.45
N SER A 677 -0.57 32.93 -4.22
CA SER A 677 -0.78 34.37 -3.95
C SER A 677 0.47 35.23 -4.12
N GLN A 678 1.64 34.63 -4.43
CA GLN A 678 2.97 35.26 -4.32
C GLN A 678 3.30 35.88 -2.93
N ALA A 679 2.37 35.82 -1.97
CA ALA A 679 2.55 36.36 -0.63
C ALA A 679 3.67 35.62 0.13
N SER A 680 3.85 34.32 -0.12
CA SER A 680 4.93 33.55 0.51
C SER A 680 6.34 34.03 0.11
N LEU A 681 6.51 34.49 -1.15
CA LEU A 681 7.76 35.01 -1.71
C LEU A 681 8.12 36.39 -1.15
N GLN A 682 7.12 37.18 -0.74
CA GLN A 682 7.31 38.53 -0.19
C GLN A 682 7.27 38.59 1.35
N THR A 683 6.74 37.56 2.01
CA THR A 683 6.62 37.49 3.47
C THR A 683 7.52 36.39 4.04
N THR A 684 8.76 36.74 4.38
CA THR A 684 9.41 36.08 5.51
C THR A 684 8.71 36.54 6.78
N GLY A 685 8.47 35.67 7.76
CA GLY A 685 7.77 36.05 8.98
C GLY A 685 8.41 37.31 9.58
N SER A 686 7.58 38.23 10.06
CA SER A 686 8.00 39.52 10.63
C SER A 686 8.64 39.40 12.02
N GLY A 687 8.86 38.17 12.50
CA GLY A 687 9.47 37.90 13.80
C GLY A 687 10.99 37.98 13.73
N ASP A 688 11.60 38.47 14.81
CA ASP A 688 13.05 38.43 14.96
C ASP A 688 13.54 37.00 15.22
N VAL A 689 14.76 36.68 14.80
CA VAL A 689 15.39 35.38 15.09
C VAL A 689 15.49 35.21 16.61
N THR A 690 15.07 34.05 17.13
CA THR A 690 15.24 33.76 18.57
C THR A 690 16.54 33.02 18.83
N TRP A 691 16.54 31.67 18.80
CA TRP A 691 17.76 30.87 18.84
C TRP A 691 18.17 30.38 17.46
N THR A 692 17.19 30.19 16.58
CA THR A 692 17.38 29.76 15.19
C THR A 692 16.36 30.48 14.30
N PRO A 693 16.53 30.49 12.97
CA PRO A 693 15.64 31.26 12.10
C PRO A 693 14.33 30.52 11.76
N TRP A 694 14.11 29.30 12.25
CA TRP A 694 13.10 28.39 11.70
C TRP A 694 11.67 28.84 11.94
N ALA A 695 11.33 29.21 13.18
CA ALA A 695 9.99 29.70 13.51
C ALA A 695 9.68 31.03 12.80
N ALA A 696 10.70 31.87 12.60
CA ALA A 696 10.58 33.13 11.86
C ALA A 696 10.38 32.92 10.36
N ILE A 697 10.91 31.84 9.77
CA ILE A 697 10.67 31.51 8.35
C ILE A 697 9.24 30.98 8.17
N SER A 698 8.86 29.93 8.91
CA SER A 698 7.48 29.40 8.98
C SER A 698 7.36 28.40 10.12
N GLN A 699 6.72 28.82 11.21
CA GLN A 699 6.52 27.97 12.39
C GLN A 699 5.76 26.67 12.08
N THR A 700 4.60 26.75 11.42
CA THR A 700 3.77 25.56 11.15
C THR A 700 4.49 24.54 10.27
N LEU A 701 5.10 24.96 9.15
CA LEU A 701 5.81 24.05 8.25
C LEU A 701 7.00 23.38 8.95
N ALA A 702 7.78 24.15 9.72
CA ALA A 702 8.92 23.62 10.48
C ALA A 702 8.45 22.58 11.52
N LEU A 703 7.38 22.88 12.27
CA LEU A 703 6.82 21.96 13.26
C LEU A 703 6.27 20.68 12.65
N THR A 704 5.65 20.75 11.47
CA THR A 704 5.19 19.56 10.73
C THR A 704 6.33 18.60 10.45
N LYS A 705 7.46 19.11 9.97
CA LYS A 705 8.67 18.30 9.78
C LYS A 705 9.21 17.77 11.10
N ALA A 706 9.29 18.62 12.13
CA ALA A 706 9.83 18.25 13.44
C ALA A 706 9.00 17.18 14.15
N LEU A 707 7.70 17.09 13.88
CA LEU A 707 6.81 16.07 14.42
C LEU A 707 6.78 14.80 13.56
N CYS A 708 6.72 14.95 12.23
CA CYS A 708 6.61 13.81 11.31
C CYS A 708 7.87 12.95 11.28
N ALA A 709 9.07 13.53 11.40
CA ALA A 709 10.33 12.78 11.31
C ALA A 709 10.51 11.74 12.44
N PRO A 710 10.43 12.09 13.74
CA PRO A 710 10.53 11.10 14.81
C PRO A 710 9.34 10.12 14.81
N ALA A 711 8.14 10.57 14.42
CA ALA A 711 6.98 9.70 14.29
C ALA A 711 7.20 8.64 13.19
N ALA A 712 7.71 9.04 12.03
CA ALA A 712 7.99 8.12 10.92
C ALA A 712 9.09 7.11 11.27
N GLU A 713 10.14 7.52 11.98
CA GLU A 713 11.20 6.64 12.45
C GLU A 713 10.66 5.57 13.41
N ALA A 714 9.92 5.99 14.44
CA ALA A 714 9.35 5.08 15.43
C ALA A 714 8.33 4.13 14.80
N LEU A 715 7.45 4.64 13.94
CA LEU A 715 6.42 3.86 13.26
C LEU A 715 7.02 2.84 12.30
N ALA A 716 7.99 3.23 11.46
CA ALA A 716 8.66 2.31 10.54
C ALA A 716 9.35 1.18 11.32
N THR A 717 10.01 1.51 12.43
CA THR A 717 10.63 0.54 13.34
C THR A 717 9.62 -0.42 13.93
N GLU A 718 8.50 0.09 14.44
CA GLU A 718 7.46 -0.74 15.05
C GLU A 718 6.83 -1.68 14.02
N CYS A 719 6.46 -1.16 12.84
CA CYS A 719 5.94 -1.97 11.73
C CYS A 719 6.92 -3.07 11.30
N ARG A 720 8.22 -2.75 11.24
CA ARG A 720 9.30 -3.69 10.95
C ARG A 720 9.31 -4.85 11.96
N LEU A 721 9.26 -4.52 13.25
CA LEU A 721 9.28 -5.52 14.33
C LEU A 721 8.03 -6.41 14.28
N ARG A 722 6.86 -5.85 13.98
CA ARG A 722 5.58 -6.58 13.86
C ARG A 722 5.50 -7.50 12.65
N CYS A 723 6.38 -7.32 11.66
CA CYS A 723 6.50 -8.20 10.49
C CYS A 723 7.59 -9.28 10.64
N GLY A 724 8.30 -9.34 11.78
CA GLY A 724 9.36 -10.34 12.01
C GLY A 724 10.44 -10.31 10.92
N VAL A 725 10.81 -11.49 10.40
CA VAL A 725 11.82 -11.61 9.32
C VAL A 725 11.38 -10.87 8.06
N ALA A 726 10.07 -10.87 7.72
CA ALA A 726 9.57 -10.13 6.58
C ALA A 726 9.89 -8.63 6.69
N GLY A 727 9.78 -8.08 7.91
CA GLY A 727 10.13 -6.69 8.18
C GLY A 727 11.63 -6.41 8.02
N ALA A 728 12.50 -7.37 8.37
CA ALA A 728 13.95 -7.20 8.28
C ALA A 728 14.50 -7.18 6.85
N LEU A 729 13.71 -7.59 5.85
CA LEU A 729 14.13 -7.63 4.46
C LEU A 729 13.93 -6.27 3.79
N ASN A 730 15.00 -5.69 3.22
CA ASN A 730 14.94 -4.40 2.51
C ASN A 730 13.96 -4.41 1.33
N LEU A 731 13.66 -5.58 0.76
CA LEU A 731 12.62 -5.76 -0.25
C LEU A 731 11.22 -5.34 0.22
N ASN A 732 10.99 -5.18 1.54
CA ASN A 732 9.75 -4.67 2.12
C ASN A 732 9.86 -3.24 2.66
N ARG A 733 10.95 -2.52 2.35
CA ARG A 733 11.13 -1.07 2.50
C ARG A 733 11.17 -0.47 3.91
N PHE A 734 10.78 -1.18 4.96
CA PHE A 734 10.76 -0.61 6.32
C PHE A 734 12.09 0.04 6.73
N ALA A 735 13.22 -0.63 6.48
CA ALA A 735 14.55 -0.10 6.79
C ALA A 735 14.91 1.13 5.94
N ASP A 736 14.51 1.16 4.67
CA ASP A 736 14.72 2.31 3.78
C ASP A 736 13.94 3.53 4.29
N TYR A 737 12.67 3.33 4.68
CA TYR A 737 11.81 4.38 5.21
C TYR A 737 12.27 4.87 6.59
N GLU A 738 12.69 3.95 7.47
CA GLU A 738 13.31 4.28 8.77
C GLU A 738 14.57 5.14 8.56
N GLY A 739 15.42 4.77 7.61
CA GLY A 739 16.63 5.51 7.26
C GLY A 739 16.34 6.92 6.73
N MET A 740 15.32 7.07 5.89
CA MET A 740 14.84 8.38 5.42
C MET A 740 14.43 9.29 6.58
N ALA A 741 13.64 8.77 7.52
CA ALA A 741 13.16 9.52 8.67
C ALA A 741 14.32 10.01 9.56
N LYS A 742 15.33 9.16 9.77
CA LYS A 742 16.55 9.51 10.54
C LYS A 742 17.29 10.71 9.98
N ILE A 743 17.43 10.83 8.66
CA ILE A 743 18.11 12.00 8.07
C ILE A 743 17.36 13.29 8.36
N TYR A 744 16.03 13.26 8.32
CA TYR A 744 15.22 14.43 8.63
C TYR A 744 15.07 14.71 10.13
N GLN A 745 15.80 14.00 11.01
CA GLN A 745 16.04 14.49 12.36
C GLN A 745 16.86 15.79 12.34
N ASP A 746 17.83 15.88 11.42
CA ASP A 746 18.80 16.98 11.34
C ASP A 746 18.70 17.79 10.03
N ALA A 747 18.41 17.15 8.90
CA ALA A 747 18.29 17.81 7.61
C ALA A 747 17.07 18.75 7.58
N GLY A 748 17.19 19.92 6.96
CA GLY A 748 16.12 20.93 6.94
C GLY A 748 15.88 21.60 8.29
N GLY A 749 16.88 21.63 9.17
CA GLY A 749 16.82 22.22 10.52
C GLY A 749 16.59 21.14 11.58
N ASN A 750 17.44 21.10 12.61
CA ASN A 750 17.33 20.07 13.66
C ASN A 750 15.98 20.17 14.40
N ASN A 751 15.30 19.03 14.55
CA ASN A 751 13.94 18.98 15.09
C ASN A 751 13.85 19.54 16.52
N ARG A 752 14.84 19.24 17.38
CA ARG A 752 14.88 19.74 18.75
C ARG A 752 15.00 21.26 18.77
N MET A 753 15.84 21.81 17.90
CA MET A 753 15.99 23.27 17.76
C MET A 753 14.70 23.93 17.26
N ILE A 754 14.00 23.32 16.29
CA ILE A 754 12.70 23.82 15.82
C ILE A 754 11.69 23.89 16.98
N LEU A 755 11.58 22.85 17.80
CA LEU A 755 10.65 22.81 18.93
C LEU A 755 11.00 23.86 19.99
N LEU A 756 12.29 24.01 20.29
CA LEU A 756 12.80 25.02 21.22
C LEU A 756 12.48 26.44 20.73
N ASP A 757 12.79 26.73 19.46
CA ASP A 757 12.55 28.01 18.81
C ASP A 757 11.05 28.36 18.78
N ALA A 758 10.20 27.41 18.42
CA ALA A 758 8.75 27.61 18.41
C ALA A 758 8.18 27.91 19.82
N ALA A 759 8.63 27.18 20.85
CA ALA A 759 8.20 27.44 22.21
C ALA A 759 8.70 28.80 22.73
N LYS A 760 9.94 29.19 22.42
CA LYS A 760 10.50 30.49 22.78
C LYS A 760 9.70 31.64 22.17
N VAL A 761 9.29 31.53 20.90
CA VAL A 761 8.40 32.52 20.26
C VAL A 761 7.08 32.67 21.02
N LEU A 762 6.47 31.56 21.46
CA LEU A 762 5.21 31.60 22.22
C LEU A 762 5.37 32.19 23.62
N ILE A 763 6.46 31.87 24.32
CA ILE A 763 6.77 32.42 25.66
C ILE A 763 6.91 33.94 25.62
N GLY A 764 7.42 34.49 24.51
CA GLY A 764 7.54 35.94 24.30
C GLY A 764 6.21 36.66 24.03
N GLN A 765 5.07 35.96 24.00
CA GLN A 765 3.76 36.50 23.65
C GLN A 765 2.74 36.23 24.78
N PRO A 766 1.64 37.01 24.86
CA PRO A 766 0.54 36.70 25.77
C PRO A 766 -0.01 35.28 25.49
N LEU A 767 0.00 34.43 26.52
CA LEU A 767 -0.50 33.05 26.42
C LEU A 767 -2.03 33.02 26.55
N ASP A 768 -2.69 32.31 25.64
CA ASP A 768 -4.14 32.08 25.67
C ASP A 768 -4.50 30.96 26.66
N GLU A 769 -5.40 31.23 27.60
CA GLU A 769 -5.76 30.27 28.64
C GLU A 769 -6.80 29.26 28.11
N PRO A 770 -6.53 27.94 28.18
CA PRO A 770 -7.44 26.93 27.64
C PRO A 770 -8.71 26.80 28.47
N THR A 771 -9.82 26.47 27.81
CA THR A 771 -11.02 25.98 28.48
C THR A 771 -10.68 24.77 29.34
N ARG A 772 -11.09 24.81 30.61
CA ARG A 772 -10.84 23.71 31.56
C ARG A 772 -11.44 22.40 31.02
N PRO A 773 -10.65 21.31 30.90
CA PRO A 773 -11.18 20.01 30.51
C PRO A 773 -12.25 19.53 31.48
N ASP A 774 -13.40 19.07 30.99
CA ASP A 774 -14.42 18.44 31.82
C ASP A 774 -13.90 17.09 32.33
N PRO A 775 -13.73 16.90 33.65
CA PRO A 775 -13.30 15.62 34.22
C PRO A 775 -14.25 14.46 33.90
N LYS A 776 -15.51 14.77 33.57
CA LYS A 776 -16.57 13.81 33.23
C LYS A 776 -16.89 13.76 31.72
N GLY A 777 -16.18 14.51 30.88
CA GLY A 777 -16.40 14.51 29.43
C GLY A 777 -16.30 13.10 28.84
N ALA A 778 -16.83 12.84 27.64
CA ALA A 778 -16.66 11.51 27.04
C ALA A 778 -15.20 11.32 26.58
N LEU A 779 -14.66 10.10 26.69
CA LEU A 779 -13.32 9.79 26.17
C LEU A 779 -13.25 9.85 24.63
N ASP A 780 -14.40 9.90 23.96
CA ASP A 780 -14.53 10.05 22.51
C ASP A 780 -14.85 11.49 22.07
N ASP A 781 -14.91 12.43 23.01
CA ASP A 781 -15.25 13.81 22.70
C ASP A 781 -14.03 14.59 22.22
N ALA A 782 -14.11 15.11 20.99
CA ALA A 782 -13.08 15.93 20.39
C ALA A 782 -12.82 17.23 21.17
N ALA A 783 -13.82 17.81 21.83
CA ALA A 783 -13.62 18.98 22.69
C ALA A 783 -12.80 18.62 23.93
N TYR A 784 -13.05 17.46 24.54
CA TYR A 784 -12.23 16.94 25.65
C TYR A 784 -10.78 16.71 25.21
N TRP A 785 -10.57 16.08 24.04
CA TRP A 785 -9.25 15.86 23.45
C TRP A 785 -8.44 17.15 23.28
N GLN A 786 -9.05 18.15 22.63
CA GLN A 786 -8.41 19.43 22.37
C GLN A 786 -8.12 20.20 23.67
N ALA A 787 -9.06 20.20 24.63
CA ALA A 787 -8.87 20.85 25.92
C ALA A 787 -7.70 20.22 26.71
N MET A 788 -7.59 18.89 26.74
CA MET A 788 -6.49 18.19 27.41
C MET A 788 -5.13 18.51 26.78
N ALA A 789 -5.03 18.46 25.45
CA ALA A 789 -3.80 18.80 24.73
C ALA A 789 -3.39 20.26 24.96
N HIS A 790 -4.34 21.19 24.87
CA HIS A 790 -4.10 22.62 25.08
C HIS A 790 -3.72 22.94 26.53
N THR A 791 -4.31 22.24 27.52
CA THR A 791 -3.95 22.40 28.93
C THR A 791 -2.50 21.97 29.21
N LEU A 792 -2.04 20.88 28.61
CA LEU A 792 -0.65 20.44 28.74
C LEU A 792 0.33 21.46 28.17
N GLU A 793 0.09 21.95 26.96
CA GLU A 793 0.90 23.00 26.35
C GLU A 793 0.92 24.28 27.20
N TYR A 794 -0.26 24.81 27.53
CA TYR A 794 -0.39 26.08 28.25
C TYR A 794 0.36 26.06 29.58
N ARG A 795 0.18 25.01 30.39
CA ARG A 795 0.83 24.92 31.70
C ARG A 795 2.35 24.84 31.58
N LEU A 796 2.87 24.11 30.59
CA LEU A 796 4.31 24.04 30.34
C LEU A 796 4.88 25.38 29.87
N LEU A 797 4.21 26.07 28.93
CA LEU A 797 4.63 27.39 28.47
C LEU A 797 4.59 28.42 29.60
N LYS A 798 3.51 28.43 30.38
CA LYS A 798 3.32 29.34 31.52
C LYS A 798 4.40 29.16 32.58
N GLN A 799 4.72 27.92 32.93
CA GLN A 799 5.80 27.62 33.88
C GLN A 799 7.14 28.24 33.42
N VAL A 800 7.49 28.11 32.14
CA VAL A 800 8.73 28.68 31.61
C VAL A 800 8.65 30.21 31.56
N ALA A 801 7.52 30.77 31.11
CA ALA A 801 7.33 32.21 31.04
C ALA A 801 7.47 32.88 32.41
N GLU A 802 6.90 32.28 33.45
CA GLU A 802 7.04 32.74 34.84
C GLU A 802 8.49 32.65 35.33
N HIS A 803 9.20 31.56 35.03
CA HIS A 803 10.63 31.42 35.36
C HIS A 803 11.48 32.50 34.68
N VAL A 804 11.30 32.71 33.37
CA VAL A 804 12.04 33.71 32.60
C VAL A 804 11.74 35.12 33.12
N ALA A 805 10.46 35.45 33.37
CA ALA A 805 10.07 36.75 33.90
C ALA A 805 10.66 37.04 35.29
N GLN A 806 10.87 36.01 36.12
CA GLN A 806 11.48 36.15 37.44
C GLN A 806 13.00 36.41 37.37
N HIS A 807 13.72 35.79 36.43
CA HIS A 807 15.19 35.80 36.42
C HIS A 807 15.81 36.76 35.39
N SER A 808 15.09 37.15 34.32
CA SER A 808 15.64 38.04 33.28
C SER A 808 15.91 39.49 33.75
N GLY A 809 15.50 39.87 34.95
CA GLY A 809 15.73 41.20 35.53
C GLY A 809 16.91 41.32 36.49
N GLU A 810 17.51 40.19 36.93
CA GLU A 810 18.44 40.17 38.08
C GLU A 810 19.94 40.24 37.71
N GLY A 811 20.27 40.59 36.45
CA GLY A 811 21.65 40.58 35.97
C GLY A 811 22.23 39.16 35.80
N GLU A 812 21.37 38.15 35.84
CA GLU A 812 21.72 36.77 35.54
C GLU A 812 22.08 36.57 34.06
N ASP A 813 22.93 35.59 33.79
CA ASP A 813 23.31 35.20 32.43
C ASP A 813 22.12 34.57 31.71
N ASP A 814 21.68 35.17 30.60
CA ASP A 814 20.53 34.71 29.80
C ASP A 814 20.66 33.23 29.41
N MET A 815 21.89 32.78 29.13
CA MET A 815 22.14 31.36 28.85
C MET A 815 21.80 30.47 30.05
N GLN A 816 22.14 30.85 31.28
CA GLN A 816 21.81 30.05 32.46
C GLN A 816 20.31 30.02 32.74
N VAL A 817 19.63 31.15 32.59
CA VAL A 817 18.18 31.26 32.77
C VAL A 817 17.47 30.26 31.86
N TRP A 818 17.78 30.29 30.56
CA TRP A 818 17.17 29.37 29.60
C TRP A 818 17.65 27.93 29.76
N ASN A 819 18.95 27.70 29.99
CA ASN A 819 19.53 26.35 30.10
C ASN A 819 18.86 25.51 31.20
N SER A 820 18.50 26.14 32.33
CA SER A 820 17.77 25.48 33.41
C SER A 820 16.38 24.97 32.99
N GLN A 821 15.76 25.58 31.97
CA GLN A 821 14.40 25.28 31.52
C GLN A 821 14.34 24.51 30.19
N LEU A 822 15.44 24.34 29.45
CA LEU A 822 15.44 23.80 28.08
C LEU A 822 14.69 22.46 27.91
N MET A 823 14.69 21.60 28.93
CA MET A 823 13.94 20.36 28.91
C MET A 823 12.42 20.57 28.90
N ILE A 824 11.94 21.57 29.65
CA ILE A 824 10.53 21.96 29.71
C ILE A 824 10.17 22.72 28.43
N VAL A 825 11.02 23.64 27.96
CA VAL A 825 10.81 24.36 26.70
C VAL A 825 10.59 23.40 25.53
N ALA A 826 11.42 22.37 25.43
CA ALA A 826 11.26 21.41 24.35
C ALA A 826 10.01 20.53 24.49
N ARG A 827 9.61 20.15 25.72
CA ARG A 827 8.32 19.49 25.96
C ARG A 827 7.15 20.41 25.61
N ALA A 828 7.25 21.70 25.89
CA ALA A 828 6.23 22.68 25.54
C ALA A 828 6.10 22.83 24.01
N GLY A 829 7.22 22.89 23.30
CA GLY A 829 7.25 22.90 21.83
C GLY A 829 6.66 21.64 21.21
N GLU A 830 6.97 20.45 21.76
CA GLU A 830 6.34 19.19 21.34
C GLU A 830 4.83 19.21 21.63
N ALA A 831 4.41 19.63 22.82
CA ALA A 831 2.99 19.71 23.18
C ALA A 831 2.21 20.68 22.27
N TYR A 832 2.82 21.80 21.88
CA TYR A 832 2.25 22.72 20.89
C TYR A 832 2.08 22.08 19.52
N ALA A 833 3.13 21.44 18.98
CA ALA A 833 3.05 20.72 17.71
C ALA A 833 1.98 19.62 17.75
N GLN A 834 1.91 18.88 18.86
CA GLN A 834 0.92 17.83 19.08
C GLN A 834 -0.51 18.37 19.11
N ARG A 835 -0.76 19.51 19.79
CA ARG A 835 -2.08 20.16 19.75
C ARG A 835 -2.48 20.53 18.33
N LEU A 836 -1.58 21.13 17.55
CA LEU A 836 -1.86 21.49 16.15
C LEU A 836 -2.20 20.25 15.32
N ALA A 837 -1.45 19.17 15.45
CA ALA A 837 -1.71 17.92 14.74
C ALA A 837 -3.08 17.30 15.12
N ILE A 838 -3.42 17.30 16.42
CA ILE A 838 -4.73 16.85 16.91
C ILE A 838 -5.85 17.73 16.34
N GLN A 839 -5.67 19.05 16.31
CA GLN A 839 -6.64 19.98 15.74
C GLN A 839 -6.88 19.70 14.25
N SER A 840 -5.81 19.52 13.47
CA SER A 840 -5.88 19.12 12.06
C SER A 840 -6.64 17.81 11.86
N ALA A 841 -6.37 16.79 12.68
CA ALA A 841 -7.02 15.49 12.57
C ALA A 841 -8.52 15.54 12.95
N VAL A 842 -8.88 16.30 13.98
CA VAL A 842 -10.30 16.53 14.36
C VAL A 842 -11.04 17.25 13.23
N GLN A 843 -10.45 18.31 12.66
CA GLN A 843 -11.05 19.03 11.53
C GLN A 843 -11.20 18.15 10.29
N ALA A 844 -10.19 17.34 9.98
CA ALA A 844 -10.23 16.40 8.88
C ALA A 844 -11.29 15.29 9.08
N SER A 845 -11.46 14.81 10.32
CA SER A 845 -12.51 13.84 10.64
C SER A 845 -13.90 14.45 10.46
N HIS A 846 -14.11 15.71 10.87
CA HIS A 846 -15.38 16.42 10.69
C HIS A 846 -15.72 16.72 9.23
N SER A 847 -14.73 16.89 8.36
CA SER A 847 -14.95 17.14 6.93
C SER A 847 -15.32 15.89 6.13
N LEU A 848 -15.08 14.69 6.68
CA LEU A 848 -15.54 13.44 6.08
C LEU A 848 -17.08 13.36 6.06
N PRO A 849 -17.69 12.74 5.04
CA PRO A 849 -19.14 12.50 4.99
C PRO A 849 -19.64 11.77 6.25
N GLN A 850 -20.87 12.07 6.69
CA GLN A 850 -21.51 11.31 7.77
C GLN A 850 -21.61 9.82 7.40
N GLY A 851 -21.31 8.93 8.35
CA GLY A 851 -21.28 7.49 8.17
C GLY A 851 -19.90 6.89 8.44
N LEU A 852 -19.65 5.71 7.88
CA LEU A 852 -18.50 4.86 8.20
C LEU A 852 -17.15 5.57 8.03
N ALA A 853 -17.00 6.42 7.00
CA ALA A 853 -15.77 7.18 6.77
C ALA A 853 -15.40 8.06 7.99
N ARG A 854 -16.37 8.85 8.47
CA ARG A 854 -16.21 9.73 9.62
C ARG A 854 -15.99 8.95 10.90
N GLU A 855 -16.69 7.83 11.08
CA GLU A 855 -16.50 6.95 12.24
C GLU A 855 -15.08 6.38 12.29
N LEU A 856 -14.57 5.88 11.16
CA LEU A 856 -13.19 5.39 11.05
C LEU A 856 -12.15 6.49 11.25
N GLY A 857 -12.34 7.66 10.64
CA GLY A 857 -11.45 8.82 10.84
C GLY A 857 -11.41 9.29 12.30
N SER A 858 -12.59 9.38 12.94
CA SER A 858 -12.71 9.74 14.36
C SER A 858 -12.11 8.68 15.28
N ALA A 859 -12.25 7.38 14.94
CA ALA A 859 -11.64 6.29 15.69
C ALA A 859 -10.10 6.31 15.61
N LEU A 860 -9.53 6.58 14.43
CA LEU A 860 -8.08 6.75 14.26
C LEU A 860 -7.57 7.98 15.03
N CYS A 861 -8.28 9.12 14.94
CA CYS A 861 -7.95 10.31 15.71
C CYS A 861 -8.02 10.04 17.22
N GLY A 862 -9.10 9.40 17.68
CA GLY A 862 -9.30 9.06 19.09
C GLY A 862 -8.24 8.10 19.61
N MET A 863 -7.87 7.08 18.83
CA MET A 863 -6.80 6.16 19.20
C MET A 863 -5.47 6.89 19.39
N TYR A 864 -5.11 7.80 18.47
CA TYR A 864 -3.91 8.62 18.60
C TYR A 864 -3.92 9.51 19.84
N VAL A 865 -5.01 10.26 20.05
CA VAL A 865 -5.12 11.19 21.18
C VAL A 865 -5.07 10.43 22.50
N LEU A 866 -5.80 9.34 22.63
CA LEU A 866 -5.82 8.57 23.86
C LEU A 866 -4.45 7.92 24.15
N GLU A 867 -3.69 7.48 23.14
CA GLU A 867 -2.29 7.07 23.33
C GLU A 867 -1.39 8.24 23.77
N TYR A 868 -1.59 9.42 23.21
CA TYR A 868 -0.89 10.63 23.65
C TYR A 868 -1.20 10.98 25.10
N LEU A 869 -2.48 10.91 25.51
CA LEU A 869 -2.88 11.12 26.91
C LEU A 869 -2.30 10.04 27.82
N ASN A 870 -2.27 8.78 27.38
CA ASN A 870 -1.66 7.66 28.11
C ASN A 870 -0.16 7.89 28.35
N LYS A 871 0.58 8.31 27.31
CA LYS A 871 2.02 8.67 27.39
C LYS A 871 2.27 9.75 28.46
N HIS A 872 1.29 10.63 28.68
CA HIS A 872 1.37 11.73 29.65
C HIS A 872 0.49 11.52 30.90
N ALA A 873 -0.01 10.31 31.15
CA ALA A 873 -0.99 10.05 32.20
C ALA A 873 -0.48 10.46 33.59
N ALA A 874 0.80 10.19 33.90
CA ALA A 874 1.40 10.59 35.16
C ALA A 874 1.35 12.11 35.40
N TRP A 875 1.56 12.90 34.34
CA TRP A 875 1.46 14.36 34.41
C TRP A 875 -0.01 14.80 34.57
N PHE A 876 -0.94 14.24 33.80
CA PHE A 876 -2.37 14.59 33.94
C PHE A 876 -2.92 14.23 35.32
N ILE A 877 -2.46 13.13 35.91
CA ILE A 877 -2.82 12.70 37.27
C ILE A 877 -2.24 13.67 38.30
N SER A 878 -0.96 14.05 38.19
CA SER A 878 -0.35 15.00 39.12
C SER A 878 -1.02 16.38 39.08
N GLU A 879 -1.51 16.77 37.91
CA GLU A 879 -2.19 18.04 37.67
C GLU A 879 -3.69 18.02 38.03
N GLY A 880 -4.23 16.88 38.50
CA GLY A 880 -5.64 16.71 38.87
C GLY A 880 -6.62 16.74 37.70
N LEU A 881 -6.14 16.47 36.48
CA LEU A 881 -6.92 16.47 35.23
C LEU A 881 -7.41 15.08 34.83
N MET A 882 -6.85 14.02 35.43
CA MET A 882 -7.22 12.63 35.23
C MET A 882 -7.08 11.85 36.55
N ASP A 883 -8.06 11.01 36.89
CA ASP A 883 -7.93 10.09 38.03
C ASP A 883 -7.61 8.65 37.57
N ILE A 884 -7.36 7.76 38.53
CA ILE A 884 -6.98 6.37 38.26
C ILE A 884 -8.12 5.61 37.55
N ALA A 885 -9.38 5.87 37.91
CA ALA A 885 -10.53 5.21 37.30
C ALA A 885 -10.66 5.61 35.82
N ARG A 886 -10.48 6.90 35.54
CA ARG A 886 -10.46 7.47 34.19
C ARG A 886 -9.31 6.94 33.35
N TYR A 887 -8.13 6.78 33.95
CA TYR A 887 -6.99 6.14 33.30
C TYR A 887 -7.29 4.69 32.88
N ARG A 888 -7.95 3.90 33.73
CA ARG A 888 -8.37 2.53 33.38
C ARG A 888 -9.42 2.52 32.26
N ALA A 889 -10.39 3.43 32.32
CA ALA A 889 -11.39 3.58 31.26
C ALA A 889 -10.76 3.99 29.91
N LEU A 890 -9.69 4.78 29.94
CA LEU A 890 -8.90 5.12 28.75
C LEU A 890 -8.29 3.87 28.12
N GLU A 891 -7.64 3.00 28.90
CA GLU A 891 -7.09 1.72 28.42
C GLU A 891 -8.16 0.79 27.83
N GLU A 892 -9.32 0.67 28.50
CA GLU A 892 -10.45 -0.10 27.98
C GLU A 892 -10.99 0.47 26.66
N ARG A 893 -11.03 1.81 26.55
CA ARG A 893 -11.49 2.47 25.33
C ARG A 893 -10.52 2.27 24.18
N LEU A 894 -9.23 2.29 24.46
CA LEU A 894 -8.17 1.97 23.53
C LEU A 894 -8.33 0.55 22.96
N ASP A 895 -8.66 -0.43 23.80
CA ASP A 895 -8.98 -1.79 23.34
C ASP A 895 -10.24 -1.81 22.45
N ALA A 896 -11.31 -1.11 22.85
CA ALA A 896 -12.54 -1.05 22.06
C ALA A 896 -12.34 -0.42 20.66
N LEU A 897 -11.55 0.64 20.56
CA LEU A 897 -11.18 1.26 19.28
C LEU A 897 -10.37 0.29 18.40
N SER A 898 -9.43 -0.45 19.00
CA SER A 898 -8.67 -1.46 18.26
C SER A 898 -9.58 -2.57 17.73
N ASP A 899 -10.60 -2.98 18.50
CA ASP A 899 -11.55 -4.02 18.10
C ASP A 899 -12.43 -3.55 16.95
N PHE A 900 -12.90 -2.28 17.01
CA PHE A 900 -13.65 -1.63 15.92
C PHE A 900 -12.82 -1.54 14.64
N LEU A 901 -11.59 -1.01 14.70
CA LEU A 901 -10.73 -0.87 13.51
C LEU A 901 -10.36 -2.22 12.90
N THR A 902 -10.23 -3.28 13.71
CA THR A 902 -9.98 -4.65 13.21
C THR A 902 -11.09 -5.13 12.30
N ALA A 903 -12.35 -4.79 12.59
CA ALA A 903 -13.49 -5.20 11.76
C ALA A 903 -13.49 -4.54 10.36
N HIS A 904 -12.69 -3.50 10.15
CA HIS A 904 -12.60 -2.73 8.91
C HIS A 904 -11.18 -2.71 8.33
N VAL A 905 -10.33 -3.68 8.67
CA VAL A 905 -8.92 -3.66 8.31
C VAL A 905 -8.68 -3.64 6.79
N GLU A 906 -9.45 -4.38 6.00
CA GLU A 906 -9.29 -4.41 4.54
C GLU A 906 -9.66 -3.07 3.89
N LEU A 907 -10.74 -2.45 4.39
CA LEU A 907 -11.16 -1.12 3.99
C LEU A 907 -10.04 -0.11 4.25
N LEU A 908 -9.45 -0.14 5.45
CA LEU A 908 -8.36 0.75 5.85
C LEU A 908 -7.09 0.52 5.03
N ILE A 909 -6.71 -0.75 4.77
CA ILE A 909 -5.59 -1.11 3.90
C ILE A 909 -5.83 -0.57 2.48
N GLU A 910 -7.04 -0.65 1.95
CA GLU A 910 -7.33 -0.14 0.60
C GLU A 910 -7.38 1.39 0.54
N ALA A 911 -7.96 2.03 1.54
CA ALA A 911 -8.09 3.49 1.58
C ALA A 911 -6.72 4.18 1.68
N PHE A 912 -5.83 3.64 2.52
CA PHE A 912 -4.53 4.25 2.83
C PHE A 912 -3.33 3.58 2.16
N GLY A 913 -3.51 2.37 1.63
CA GLY A 913 -2.42 1.57 1.07
C GLY A 913 -1.98 2.03 -0.31
N HIS A 914 -0.72 1.75 -0.61
CA HIS A 914 -0.10 2.12 -1.88
C HIS A 914 0.21 0.90 -2.78
N GLY A 915 -0.13 -0.31 -2.33
CA GLY A 915 0.00 -1.56 -3.11
C GLY A 915 1.36 -1.71 -3.79
N GLU A 916 1.33 -2.02 -5.09
CA GLU A 916 2.53 -2.21 -5.93
C GLU A 916 3.47 -0.98 -5.98
N ALA A 917 2.97 0.23 -5.69
CA ALA A 917 3.82 1.43 -5.72
C ALA A 917 4.95 1.38 -4.67
N THR A 918 4.73 0.66 -3.56
CA THR A 918 5.77 0.39 -2.54
C THR A 918 6.86 -0.56 -3.06
N ARG A 919 6.50 -1.39 -4.05
CA ARG A 919 7.29 -2.50 -4.59
C ARG A 919 7.67 -3.55 -3.54
N ALA A 920 7.01 -3.53 -2.38
CA ALA A 920 7.22 -4.50 -1.31
C ALA A 920 6.71 -5.90 -1.72
N ALA A 921 7.35 -6.98 -1.27
CA ALA A 921 6.81 -8.34 -1.51
C ALA A 921 5.53 -8.59 -0.70
N ILE A 922 5.45 -8.05 0.52
CA ILE A 922 4.26 -8.17 1.37
C ILE A 922 3.03 -7.42 0.82
N ALA A 923 3.20 -6.54 -0.17
CA ALA A 923 2.11 -5.85 -0.85
C ALA A 923 1.50 -6.64 -2.00
N ASP A 924 2.16 -7.73 -2.44
CA ASP A 924 1.72 -8.56 -3.56
C ASP A 924 0.39 -9.23 -3.23
N THR A 925 -0.46 -9.47 -4.22
CA THR A 925 -1.72 -10.20 -4.05
C THR A 925 -1.49 -11.70 -3.92
N ALA A 926 -0.36 -12.23 -4.43
CA ALA A 926 0.04 -13.62 -4.27
C ALA A 926 0.33 -13.98 -2.79
N PRO A 927 0.28 -15.27 -2.41
CA PRO A 927 0.71 -15.71 -1.09
C PRO A 927 2.14 -15.22 -0.78
N TYR A 928 2.33 -14.67 0.42
CA TYR A 928 3.60 -14.06 0.80
C TYR A 928 4.85 -14.95 0.56
N PRO A 929 4.83 -16.27 0.84
CA PRO A 929 5.97 -17.15 0.52
C PRO A 929 6.37 -17.10 -0.95
N ASP A 930 5.39 -17.13 -1.85
CA ASP A 930 5.62 -17.14 -3.30
C ASP A 930 6.10 -15.76 -3.77
N ALA A 931 5.46 -14.69 -3.30
CA ALA A 931 5.88 -13.32 -3.58
C ALA A 931 7.32 -13.06 -3.12
N LEU A 932 7.71 -13.61 -1.96
CA LEU A 932 9.08 -13.52 -1.47
C LEU A 932 10.04 -14.36 -2.32
N ALA A 933 9.69 -15.63 -2.59
CA ALA A 933 10.53 -16.53 -3.38
C ALA A 933 10.80 -15.98 -4.78
N ASN A 934 9.78 -15.43 -5.43
CA ASN A 934 9.88 -14.85 -6.78
C ASN A 934 10.75 -13.59 -6.85
N LYS A 935 10.93 -12.87 -5.74
CA LYS A 935 11.79 -11.66 -5.68
C LYS A 935 13.24 -11.96 -5.30
N LEU A 936 13.55 -13.17 -4.84
CA LEU A 936 14.91 -13.57 -4.50
C LEU A 936 15.59 -14.22 -5.71
N GLN A 937 16.90 -14.04 -5.82
CA GLN A 937 17.71 -14.72 -6.81
C GLN A 937 18.12 -16.10 -6.29
N TRP A 938 17.84 -17.14 -7.08
CA TRP A 938 18.16 -18.53 -6.73
C TRP A 938 19.35 -18.99 -7.56
N ALA A 939 20.33 -19.61 -6.89
CA ALA A 939 21.36 -20.39 -7.57
C ALA A 939 20.87 -21.84 -7.65
N VAL A 940 20.76 -22.40 -8.86
CA VAL A 940 20.39 -23.80 -9.08
C VAL A 940 21.68 -24.58 -9.33
N GLY A 941 21.90 -25.62 -8.52
CA GLY A 941 23.04 -26.53 -8.60
C GLY A 941 22.78 -27.77 -9.44
#